data_AF-A0A971JC90-F1
#
_entry.id   AF-A0A971JC90-F1
#
_cell.length_a   1.000
_cell.length_b   1.000
_cell.length_c   1.000
_cell.angle_alpha   90.00
_cell.angle_beta   90.00
_cell.angle_gamma   90.00
#
_symmetry.space_group_name_H-M   'P 1'
#
loop_
_entity.id
_entity.type
_entity.pdbx_description
1 polymer ?
#
loop_
_entity_poly.entity_id
_entity_poly.type
_entity_poly.pdbx_seq_one_letter_code
_entity_poly.pdbx_strand_id
1 'polypeptide(L)'
;MANKVVIIGGVAGGASAATRLRRLDEQAQITIIEKGEYISYANCGLPYHIGNVIKQRSSLLLLTPEVMKQKYNIDVFIKQEVTSIDRANKKVTVKKSDNSEYQLDYDKLIISTGSSPIKPPIPGIDSSRIMTLWSVPDTDRIKAYISDKNVKSAVVVGGGFIGLEMAENLKAIGLKVTIVEMLNQVMTPLDYEMAQLIHENIEQSGIRLILNNGVASFSEKGTGVTVCLKNNEELYADLVLLSIGVRPNSELGKNAGLPLNAKGGIVTDEHMRTADEDIYAVGDVIEVEDFIDKTKTMIPLAGPANKQGRIAADNIAGLNSSYAGTQGTSIVRIFDLIAANTGYNEKYMLKKGFIKGKDYETVIITQNSHAGYYPGALPLTLKLIFAKDGSKIYGAQIVGRDGVDKRIDTIATAMRLNANVYDLKDLEFAYAPPFSSAKDPVNMAGFVAENLLKGLVRFAEWDSIEKDKDMLILDIREDAERMAFTLPNTVNIPLGQLRNRIDELDKDKHILIFCTIGVRSYNASRLLTEKGFTKVSVYPAGTRFYISTHYKEFQMEDHASYFVSDSGRQGDDKAMASISLDCSGLQCPGPIMKVFETLKTMAPGQTLEVTASDPGFSRDISAWCRRTGNTLVSNDKVGSTYVAVVKKGGGSVSVPAQVGNDGKTIIVFDGDLDKVIASFIIANGAAAMGRRVTMFFTFWGLNVLRKTKKQKVKKSFLEAMFGMMMPRGISKLKLSKMNMGGMGTALMKKIMRDKNVDSLEDLVKKAMKAGVKIVACTMSMDVMGIKEEELIDGVELGGVGAYLADAEESNVNLFI
;
A
#
# COMPACT_ATOMS: atom_id res chain seq x y z
N MET A 1 54.94 13.22 9.48
CA MET A 1 54.83 12.53 8.17
C MET A 1 53.36 12.41 7.83
N ALA A 2 53.01 12.48 6.55
CA ALA A 2 51.64 12.26 6.09
C ALA A 2 51.19 10.82 6.43
N ASN A 3 50.03 10.67 7.05
CA ASN A 3 49.47 9.37 7.45
C ASN A 3 49.06 8.57 6.20
N LYS A 4 49.59 7.36 6.02
CA LYS A 4 49.22 6.45 4.93
C LYS A 4 48.04 5.57 5.33
N VAL A 5 46.89 5.80 4.70
CA VAL A 5 45.67 5.04 4.97
C VAL A 5 45.30 4.18 3.77
N VAL A 6 45.29 2.86 3.97
CA VAL A 6 44.82 1.89 2.97
C VAL A 6 43.43 1.40 3.34
N ILE A 7 42.54 1.31 2.35
CA ILE A 7 41.14 0.91 2.51
C ILE A 7 40.85 -0.25 1.56
N ILE A 8 40.38 -1.37 2.10
CA ILE A 8 40.05 -2.58 1.35
C ILE A 8 38.54 -2.62 1.11
N GLY A 9 38.12 -2.44 -0.14
CA GLY A 9 36.72 -2.35 -0.57
C GLY A 9 36.25 -0.90 -0.75
N GLY A 10 35.72 -0.58 -1.94
CA GLY A 10 35.41 0.78 -2.39
C GLY A 10 33.92 1.12 -2.46
N VAL A 11 33.05 0.39 -1.75
CA VAL A 11 31.59 0.60 -1.76
C VAL A 11 31.14 1.36 -0.50
N ALA A 12 30.11 0.90 0.23
CA ALA A 12 29.45 1.70 1.28
C ALA A 12 30.40 2.16 2.40
N GLY A 13 30.99 1.22 3.15
CA GLY A 13 31.86 1.54 4.29
C GLY A 13 33.15 2.24 3.86
N GLY A 14 33.90 1.64 2.95
CA GLY A 14 35.19 2.14 2.49
C GLY A 14 35.13 3.50 1.78
N ALA A 15 34.19 3.73 0.86
CA ALA A 15 34.07 5.04 0.21
C ALA A 15 33.60 6.14 1.18
N SER A 16 32.71 5.80 2.13
CA SER A 16 32.31 6.72 3.20
C SER A 16 33.51 7.13 4.06
N ALA A 17 34.32 6.16 4.47
CA ALA A 17 35.54 6.39 5.24
C ALA A 17 36.55 7.24 4.47
N ALA A 18 36.87 6.87 3.23
CA ALA A 18 37.85 7.55 2.40
C ALA A 18 37.51 9.03 2.17
N THR A 19 36.27 9.31 1.76
CA THR A 19 35.84 10.69 1.52
C THR A 19 35.75 11.51 2.80
N ARG A 20 35.41 10.88 3.94
CA ARG A 20 35.44 11.56 5.24
C ARG A 20 36.87 11.89 5.67
N LEU A 21 37.81 10.95 5.53
CA LEU A 21 39.21 11.17 5.86
C LEU A 21 39.82 12.33 5.11
N ARG A 22 39.60 12.42 3.79
CA ARG A 22 40.09 13.57 3.01
C ARG A 22 39.60 14.91 3.57
N ARG A 23 38.32 14.99 3.98
CA ARG A 23 37.76 16.22 4.56
C ARG A 23 38.33 16.57 5.95
N LEU A 24 39.01 15.63 6.60
CA LEU A 24 39.61 15.81 7.93
C LEU A 24 41.11 16.08 7.84
N ASP A 25 41.80 15.46 6.88
CA ASP A 25 43.24 15.58 6.70
C ASP A 25 43.60 15.64 5.22
N GLU A 26 44.03 16.82 4.77
CA GLU A 26 44.49 17.04 3.39
C GLU A 26 45.90 16.51 3.12
N GLN A 27 46.67 16.19 4.16
CA GLN A 27 48.01 15.63 4.01
C GLN A 27 47.99 14.10 3.95
N ALA A 28 46.92 13.45 4.41
CA ALA A 28 46.78 12.00 4.38
C ALA A 28 46.93 11.44 2.96
N GLN A 29 47.69 10.35 2.84
CA GLN A 29 47.78 9.55 1.62
C GLN A 29 46.74 8.44 1.71
N ILE A 30 45.66 8.56 0.94
CA ILE A 30 44.50 7.66 1.04
C ILE A 30 44.43 6.81 -0.22
N THR A 31 44.47 5.49 -0.04
CA THR A 31 44.39 4.51 -1.13
C THR A 31 43.24 3.54 -0.91
N ILE A 32 42.37 3.39 -1.91
CA ILE A 32 41.32 2.35 -1.94
C ILE A 32 41.75 1.24 -2.90
N ILE A 33 41.72 0.00 -2.43
CA ILE A 33 41.88 -1.21 -3.24
C ILE A 33 40.51 -1.88 -3.39
N GLU A 34 40.04 -2.02 -4.63
CA GLU A 34 38.76 -2.66 -4.96
C GLU A 34 38.98 -3.83 -5.92
N LYS A 35 38.51 -5.01 -5.52
CA LYS A 35 38.63 -6.24 -6.33
C LYS A 35 37.78 -6.19 -7.59
N GLY A 36 36.63 -5.53 -7.51
CA GLY A 36 35.69 -5.35 -8.61
C GLY A 36 36.11 -4.24 -9.58
N GLU A 37 35.28 -4.06 -10.62
CA GLU A 37 35.47 -3.00 -11.62
C GLU A 37 34.94 -1.64 -11.16
N TYR A 38 34.00 -1.62 -10.21
CA TYR A 38 33.26 -0.42 -9.83
C TYR A 38 33.38 -0.14 -8.34
N ILE A 39 33.53 1.14 -8.01
CA ILE A 39 33.41 1.68 -6.66
C ILE A 39 32.06 2.41 -6.51
N SER A 40 31.63 2.62 -5.27
CA SER A 40 30.48 3.49 -4.95
C SER A 40 29.26 3.26 -5.84
N TYR A 41 28.95 2.01 -6.17
CA TYR A 41 27.74 1.69 -6.92
C TYR A 41 26.54 1.48 -5.98
N ALA A 42 25.34 1.65 -6.50
CA ALA A 42 24.10 1.52 -5.74
C ALA A 42 23.64 0.05 -5.69
N ASN A 43 24.17 -0.74 -4.74
CA ASN A 43 23.81 -2.16 -4.55
C ASN A 43 22.29 -2.36 -4.41
N CYS A 44 21.64 -1.46 -3.68
CA CYS A 44 20.19 -1.50 -3.47
C CYS A 44 19.39 -1.19 -4.74
N GLY A 45 20.02 -0.59 -5.76
CA GLY A 45 19.42 -0.30 -7.06
C GLY A 45 19.46 -1.47 -8.04
N LEU A 46 20.20 -2.54 -7.75
CA LEU A 46 20.46 -3.62 -8.71
C LEU A 46 19.17 -4.39 -9.11
N PRO A 47 18.29 -4.83 -8.18
CA PRO A 47 17.03 -5.48 -8.55
C PRO A 47 16.17 -4.58 -9.45
N TYR A 48 16.08 -3.29 -9.12
CA TYR A 48 15.30 -2.29 -9.86
C TYR A 48 15.85 -2.02 -11.26
N HIS A 49 17.15 -2.19 -11.47
CA HIS A 49 17.71 -2.14 -12.82
C HIS A 49 17.36 -3.40 -13.63
N ILE A 50 17.36 -4.58 -13.01
CA ILE A 50 16.91 -5.82 -13.66
C ILE A 50 15.44 -5.71 -14.09
N GLY A 51 14.59 -5.16 -13.22
CA GLY A 51 13.17 -4.94 -13.50
C GLY A 51 12.85 -3.75 -14.43
N ASN A 52 13.86 -3.07 -14.98
CA ASN A 52 13.74 -1.87 -15.81
C ASN A 52 13.02 -0.66 -15.16
N VAL A 53 12.90 -0.65 -13.82
CA VAL A 53 12.45 0.52 -13.05
C VAL A 53 13.53 1.61 -13.12
N ILE A 54 14.78 1.24 -12.84
CA ILE A 54 15.96 2.07 -13.13
C ILE A 54 16.43 1.70 -14.54
N LYS A 55 16.10 2.53 -15.53
CA LYS A 55 16.39 2.23 -16.94
C LYS A 55 17.87 2.32 -17.29
N GLN A 56 18.56 3.35 -16.78
CA GLN A 56 19.94 3.62 -17.13
C GLN A 56 20.91 2.94 -16.17
N ARG A 57 21.78 2.07 -16.70
CA ARG A 57 22.84 1.39 -15.93
C ARG A 57 23.78 2.40 -15.25
N SER A 58 24.08 3.51 -15.92
CA SER A 58 24.94 4.58 -15.40
C SER A 58 24.41 5.20 -14.12
N SER A 59 23.09 5.19 -13.87
CA SER A 59 22.49 5.69 -12.63
C SER A 59 22.89 4.86 -11.40
N LEU A 60 23.38 3.63 -11.60
CA LEU A 60 23.90 2.80 -10.52
C LEU A 60 25.35 3.15 -10.16
N LEU A 61 26.09 3.86 -11.01
CA LEU A 61 27.51 4.15 -10.84
C LEU A 61 27.67 5.59 -10.33
N LEU A 62 27.77 5.77 -9.00
CA LEU A 62 27.71 7.10 -8.40
C LEU A 62 29.05 7.86 -8.50
N LEU A 63 30.18 7.15 -8.40
CA LEU A 63 31.52 7.71 -8.50
C LEU A 63 32.44 6.79 -9.32
N THR A 64 33.41 7.39 -9.99
CA THR A 64 34.51 6.68 -10.67
C THR A 64 35.84 6.98 -9.97
N PRO A 65 36.89 6.15 -10.19
CA PRO A 65 38.24 6.44 -9.70
C PRO A 65 38.73 7.85 -10.05
N GLU A 66 38.49 8.30 -11.27
CA GLU A 66 38.93 9.61 -11.77
C GLU A 66 38.23 10.75 -11.02
N VAL A 67 36.90 10.64 -10.86
CA VAL A 67 36.12 11.62 -10.10
C VAL A 67 36.55 11.63 -8.63
N MET A 68 36.84 10.46 -8.06
CA MET A 68 37.30 10.32 -6.68
C MET A 68 38.68 10.97 -6.48
N LYS A 69 39.61 10.79 -7.43
CA LYS A 69 40.91 11.46 -7.43
C LYS A 69 40.78 12.98 -7.59
N GLN A 70 39.98 13.44 -8.55
CA GLN A 70 39.82 14.87 -8.82
C GLN A 70 39.16 15.63 -7.66
N LYS A 71 38.11 15.07 -7.06
CA LYS A 71 37.34 15.75 -5.99
C LYS A 71 37.96 15.59 -4.61
N TYR A 72 38.62 14.47 -4.36
CA TYR A 72 39.05 14.10 -3.01
C TYR A 72 40.52 13.67 -2.93
N ASN A 73 41.32 13.80 -3.99
CA ASN A 73 42.72 13.36 -3.99
C ASN A 73 42.94 11.98 -3.35
N ILE A 74 42.06 11.03 -3.66
CA ILE A 74 42.13 9.64 -3.20
C ILE A 74 42.55 8.78 -4.38
N ASP A 75 43.58 7.96 -4.18
CA ASP A 75 44.01 6.99 -5.18
C ASP A 75 43.13 5.74 -5.09
N VAL A 76 42.56 5.33 -6.22
CA VAL A 76 41.67 4.17 -6.28
C VAL A 76 42.19 3.18 -7.30
N PHE A 77 42.39 1.95 -6.87
CA PHE A 77 42.84 0.86 -7.69
C PHE A 77 41.75 -0.22 -7.78
N ILE A 78 41.06 -0.26 -8.92
CA ILE A 78 40.04 -1.26 -9.26
C ILE A 78 40.68 -2.50 -9.90
N LYS A 79 39.95 -3.63 -9.91
CA LYS A 79 40.44 -4.93 -10.40
C LYS A 79 41.74 -5.38 -9.71
N GLN A 80 41.87 -5.03 -8.44
CA GLN A 80 43.01 -5.40 -7.61
C GLN A 80 42.51 -5.95 -6.27
N GLU A 81 43.03 -7.10 -5.87
CA GLU A 81 42.58 -7.82 -4.68
C GLU A 81 43.68 -7.83 -3.63
N VAL A 82 43.37 -7.41 -2.41
CA VAL A 82 44.27 -7.66 -1.29
C VAL A 82 44.18 -9.13 -0.92
N THR A 83 45.31 -9.83 -0.91
CA THR A 83 45.37 -11.29 -0.65
C THR A 83 45.92 -11.63 0.73
N SER A 84 46.72 -10.76 1.34
CA SER A 84 47.23 -10.93 2.70
C SER A 84 47.51 -9.60 3.41
N ILE A 85 47.46 -9.64 4.75
CA ILE A 85 47.80 -8.53 5.63
C ILE A 85 48.93 -9.01 6.54
N ASP A 86 50.10 -8.36 6.44
CA ASP A 86 51.21 -8.52 7.37
C ASP A 86 51.12 -7.41 8.43
N ARG A 87 50.63 -7.78 9.61
CA ARG A 87 50.43 -6.85 10.74
C ARG A 87 51.75 -6.38 11.35
N ALA A 88 52.73 -7.27 11.44
CA ALA A 88 54.01 -6.98 12.10
C ALA A 88 54.82 -5.94 11.32
N ASN A 89 54.80 -6.05 9.98
CA ASN A 89 55.51 -5.12 9.11
C ASN A 89 54.62 -3.99 8.56
N LYS A 90 53.33 -3.95 8.93
CA LYS A 90 52.31 -3.03 8.43
C LYS A 90 52.22 -2.92 6.90
N LYS A 91 52.07 -4.09 6.25
CA LYS A 91 51.96 -4.20 4.79
C LYS A 91 50.75 -5.00 4.37
N VAL A 92 50.21 -4.67 3.20
CA VAL A 92 49.24 -5.52 2.49
C VAL A 92 49.82 -6.01 1.18
N THR A 93 49.56 -7.27 0.83
CA THR A 93 49.90 -7.83 -0.48
C THR A 93 48.70 -7.64 -1.42
N VAL A 94 48.93 -7.01 -2.56
CA VAL A 94 47.90 -6.72 -3.56
C VAL A 94 48.21 -7.49 -4.84
N LYS A 95 47.23 -8.25 -5.29
CA LYS A 95 47.25 -8.99 -6.54
C LYS A 95 46.51 -8.20 -7.63
N LYS A 96 47.17 -7.99 -8.77
CA LYS A 96 46.59 -7.33 -9.95
C LYS A 96 45.86 -8.34 -10.83
N SER A 97 45.09 -7.82 -11.80
CA SER A 97 44.37 -8.62 -12.78
C SER A 97 45.27 -9.50 -13.66
N ASP A 98 46.54 -9.15 -13.84
CA ASP A 98 47.55 -9.95 -14.56
C ASP A 98 48.22 -11.03 -13.68
N ASN A 99 47.74 -11.22 -12.44
CA ASN A 99 48.30 -12.07 -11.40
C ASN A 99 49.65 -11.64 -10.82
N SER A 100 50.20 -10.49 -11.22
CA SER A 100 51.36 -9.92 -10.54
C SER A 100 50.98 -9.41 -9.15
N GLU A 101 51.90 -9.50 -8.20
CA GLU A 101 51.71 -9.06 -6.83
C GLU A 101 52.68 -7.94 -6.46
N TYR A 102 52.25 -7.05 -5.57
CA TYR A 102 53.08 -6.01 -4.98
C TYR A 102 52.64 -5.75 -3.54
N GLN A 103 53.50 -5.08 -2.76
CA GLN A 103 53.19 -4.72 -1.38
C GLN A 103 52.93 -3.22 -1.25
N LEU A 104 52.01 -2.86 -0.36
CA LEU A 104 51.75 -1.49 0.07
C LEU A 104 51.91 -1.38 1.58
N ASP A 105 52.70 -0.40 2.02
CA ASP A 105 52.79 -0.02 3.43
C ASP A 105 51.54 0.76 3.85
N TYR A 106 51.12 0.60 5.10
CA TYR A 106 50.08 1.41 5.71
C TYR A 106 50.50 1.88 7.10
N ASP A 107 50.05 3.08 7.48
CA ASP A 107 50.05 3.51 8.88
C ASP A 107 48.72 3.12 9.54
N LYS A 108 47.61 3.22 8.80
CA LYS A 108 46.27 2.75 9.19
C LYS A 108 45.61 1.95 8.06
N LEU A 109 44.85 0.93 8.41
CA LEU A 109 44.13 0.05 7.48
C LEU A 109 42.63 0.02 7.80
N ILE A 110 41.76 0.03 6.80
CA ILE A 110 40.31 -0.20 6.96
C ILE A 110 39.88 -1.41 6.12
N ILE A 111 39.31 -2.42 6.77
CA ILE A 111 38.71 -3.59 6.12
C ILE A 111 37.20 -3.35 5.93
N SER A 112 36.76 -3.19 4.68
CA SER A 112 35.36 -2.99 4.29
C SER A 112 34.97 -3.96 3.16
N THR A 113 35.37 -5.22 3.27
CA THR A 113 35.19 -6.27 2.26
C THR A 113 33.74 -6.76 2.10
N GLY A 114 32.83 -6.32 2.99
CA GLY A 114 31.41 -6.63 2.94
C GLY A 114 31.11 -8.13 3.15
N SER A 115 30.08 -8.62 2.49
CA SER A 115 29.66 -10.02 2.50
C SER A 115 29.51 -10.59 1.09
N SER A 116 29.27 -11.90 0.97
CA SER A 116 28.94 -12.58 -0.29
C SER A 116 27.68 -13.44 -0.13
N PRO A 117 26.88 -13.63 -1.20
CA PRO A 117 25.72 -14.54 -1.16
C PRO A 117 26.11 -15.96 -0.76
N ILE A 118 25.26 -16.61 0.05
CA ILE A 118 25.48 -18.00 0.47
C ILE A 118 25.10 -18.95 -0.67
N LYS A 119 26.04 -19.83 -1.05
CA LYS A 119 25.79 -21.01 -1.88
C LYS A 119 25.96 -22.28 -1.05
N PRO A 120 24.88 -22.90 -0.57
CA PRO A 120 24.94 -24.15 0.18
C PRO A 120 25.30 -25.31 -0.75
N PRO A 121 25.82 -26.44 -0.23
CA PRO A 121 26.20 -27.60 -1.03
C PRO A 121 24.96 -28.41 -1.47
N ILE A 122 24.08 -27.81 -2.26
CA ILE A 122 22.91 -28.47 -2.85
C ILE A 122 23.34 -29.13 -4.17
N PRO A 123 23.03 -30.42 -4.40
CA PRO A 123 23.35 -31.07 -5.67
C PRO A 123 22.83 -30.29 -6.88
N GLY A 124 23.69 -30.06 -7.88
CA GLY A 124 23.35 -29.35 -9.11
C GLY A 124 23.34 -27.81 -9.02
N ILE A 125 23.69 -27.22 -7.86
CA ILE A 125 23.66 -25.77 -7.64
C ILE A 125 24.62 -24.96 -8.56
N ASP A 126 25.65 -25.61 -9.11
CA ASP A 126 26.67 -24.96 -9.94
C ASP A 126 26.23 -24.74 -11.40
N SER A 127 24.99 -25.09 -11.75
CA SER A 127 24.44 -24.77 -13.07
C SER A 127 24.55 -23.27 -13.37
N SER A 128 24.94 -22.93 -14.59
CA SER A 128 25.01 -21.54 -15.08
C SER A 128 23.67 -20.79 -15.05
N ARG A 129 22.56 -21.53 -14.92
CA ARG A 129 21.18 -21.02 -14.83
C ARG A 129 20.78 -20.65 -13.41
N ILE A 130 21.62 -20.97 -12.43
CA ILE A 130 21.41 -20.70 -11.01
C ILE A 130 22.34 -19.53 -10.64
N MET A 131 21.73 -18.37 -10.41
CA MET A 131 22.44 -17.11 -10.23
C MET A 131 22.19 -16.52 -8.85
N THR A 132 23.10 -15.66 -8.43
CA THR A 132 23.00 -14.83 -7.21
C THR A 132 23.11 -13.38 -7.63
N LEU A 133 22.58 -12.46 -6.82
CA LEU A 133 22.72 -11.02 -7.05
C LEU A 133 23.47 -10.37 -5.89
N TRP A 134 24.57 -9.69 -6.21
CA TRP A 134 25.31 -8.89 -5.22
C TRP A 134 26.00 -7.67 -5.83
N SER A 135 26.50 -7.81 -7.06
CA SER A 135 27.32 -6.80 -7.73
C SER A 135 26.76 -6.38 -9.10
N VAL A 136 27.31 -5.30 -9.66
CA VAL A 136 26.98 -4.86 -11.03
C VAL A 136 27.25 -5.96 -12.08
N PRO A 137 28.39 -6.68 -12.08
CA PRO A 137 28.59 -7.81 -12.98
C PRO A 137 27.53 -8.92 -12.87
N ASP A 138 27.03 -9.21 -11.66
CA ASP A 138 25.93 -10.17 -11.49
C ASP A 138 24.64 -9.68 -12.16
N THR A 139 24.37 -8.39 -12.01
CA THR A 139 23.22 -7.69 -12.61
C THR A 139 23.29 -7.75 -14.13
N ASP A 140 24.44 -7.42 -14.71
CA ASP A 140 24.70 -7.48 -16.14
C ASP A 140 24.52 -8.91 -16.67
N ARG A 141 25.04 -9.91 -15.95
CA ARG A 141 24.89 -11.34 -16.29
C ARG A 141 23.42 -11.76 -16.29
N ILE A 142 22.65 -11.40 -15.27
CA ILE A 142 21.22 -11.74 -15.17
C ILE A 142 20.44 -11.08 -16.31
N LYS A 143 20.65 -9.78 -16.59
CA LYS A 143 19.95 -9.07 -17.68
C LYS A 143 20.29 -9.62 -19.06
N ALA A 144 21.56 -9.91 -19.31
CA ALA A 144 22.00 -10.53 -20.55
C ALA A 144 21.36 -11.91 -20.72
N TYR A 145 21.38 -12.73 -19.66
CA TYR A 145 20.77 -14.06 -19.69
C TYR A 145 19.27 -14.03 -19.98
N ILE A 146 18.52 -13.13 -19.33
CA ILE A 146 17.08 -12.96 -19.56
C ILE A 146 16.80 -12.59 -21.02
N SER A 147 17.57 -11.66 -21.57
CA SER A 147 17.42 -11.17 -22.94
C SER A 147 17.80 -12.22 -23.98
N ASP A 148 19.00 -12.80 -23.85
CA ASP A 148 19.60 -13.69 -24.85
C ASP A 148 18.92 -15.07 -24.91
N LYS A 149 18.38 -15.53 -23.78
CA LYS A 149 17.79 -16.87 -23.67
C LYS A 149 16.26 -16.87 -23.68
N ASN A 150 15.62 -15.71 -23.88
CA ASN A 150 14.17 -15.56 -23.94
C ASN A 150 13.48 -16.21 -22.72
N VAL A 151 14.03 -15.98 -21.52
CA VAL A 151 13.60 -16.56 -20.24
C VAL A 151 12.12 -16.24 -20.00
N LYS A 152 11.30 -17.25 -19.70
CA LYS A 152 9.85 -17.10 -19.43
C LYS A 152 9.48 -17.34 -17.98
N SER A 153 10.29 -18.10 -17.26
CA SER A 153 10.01 -18.52 -15.91
C SER A 153 11.21 -18.41 -14.99
N ALA A 154 10.98 -18.00 -13.75
CA ALA A 154 12.01 -17.94 -12.72
C ALA A 154 11.53 -18.55 -11.39
N VAL A 155 12.45 -19.24 -10.71
CA VAL A 155 12.29 -19.62 -9.30
C VAL A 155 13.22 -18.77 -8.46
N VAL A 156 12.68 -18.08 -7.46
CA VAL A 156 13.45 -17.36 -6.46
C VAL A 156 13.49 -18.19 -5.18
N VAL A 157 14.68 -18.59 -4.75
CA VAL A 157 14.90 -19.38 -3.54
C VAL A 157 15.30 -18.45 -2.41
N GLY A 158 14.44 -18.35 -1.38
CA GLY A 158 14.58 -17.45 -0.24
C GLY A 158 13.64 -16.24 -0.32
N GLY A 159 12.83 -16.07 0.72
CA GLY A 159 11.85 -14.99 0.89
C GLY A 159 12.36 -13.82 1.73
N GLY A 160 13.66 -13.55 1.73
CA GLY A 160 14.25 -12.34 2.34
C GLY A 160 14.11 -11.11 1.43
N PHE A 161 14.61 -9.95 1.89
CA PHE A 161 14.57 -8.66 1.18
C PHE A 161 14.91 -8.77 -0.32
N ILE A 162 16.13 -9.24 -0.63
CA ILE A 162 16.63 -9.35 -2.01
C ILE A 162 15.76 -10.33 -2.83
N GLY A 163 15.27 -11.41 -2.21
CA GLY A 163 14.42 -12.39 -2.88
C GLY A 163 13.07 -11.80 -3.28
N LEU A 164 12.45 -11.03 -2.39
CA LEU A 164 11.19 -10.36 -2.64
C LEU A 164 11.34 -9.24 -3.69
N GLU A 165 12.39 -8.42 -3.59
CA GLU A 165 12.70 -7.39 -4.60
C GLU A 165 12.93 -8.01 -5.99
N MET A 166 13.67 -9.12 -6.05
CA MET A 166 13.89 -9.84 -7.30
C MET A 166 12.60 -10.45 -7.84
N ALA A 167 11.75 -11.02 -6.99
CA ALA A 167 10.48 -11.57 -7.42
C ALA A 167 9.57 -10.50 -8.04
N GLU A 168 9.46 -9.33 -7.39
CA GLU A 168 8.73 -8.16 -7.93
C GLU A 168 9.30 -7.71 -9.28
N ASN A 169 10.62 -7.52 -9.36
CA ASN A 169 11.26 -7.00 -10.56
C ASN A 169 11.25 -7.98 -11.74
N LEU A 170 11.39 -9.29 -11.48
CA LEU A 170 11.25 -10.33 -12.52
C LEU A 170 9.81 -10.43 -13.02
N LYS A 171 8.82 -10.32 -12.12
CA LYS A 171 7.41 -10.27 -12.50
C LYS A 171 7.10 -9.03 -13.34
N ALA A 172 7.65 -7.88 -12.99
CA ALA A 172 7.43 -6.61 -13.70
C ALA A 172 7.91 -6.64 -15.17
N ILE A 173 8.93 -7.45 -15.48
CA ILE A 173 9.40 -7.67 -16.86
C ILE A 173 8.73 -8.87 -17.55
N GLY A 174 7.65 -9.41 -16.97
CA GLY A 174 6.77 -10.39 -17.59
C GLY A 174 7.11 -11.86 -17.33
N LEU A 175 8.05 -12.18 -16.44
CA LEU A 175 8.35 -13.58 -16.11
C LEU A 175 7.28 -14.20 -15.20
N LYS A 176 7.03 -15.50 -15.38
CA LYS A 176 6.29 -16.31 -14.41
C LYS A 176 7.23 -16.63 -13.24
N VAL A 177 6.91 -16.10 -12.06
CA VAL A 177 7.76 -16.23 -10.87
C VAL A 177 7.14 -17.17 -9.83
N THR A 178 7.97 -18.05 -9.27
CA THR A 178 7.65 -18.84 -8.07
C THR A 178 8.68 -18.50 -6.99
N ILE A 179 8.21 -18.22 -5.77
CA ILE A 179 9.07 -18.05 -4.59
C ILE A 179 9.03 -19.35 -3.78
N VAL A 180 10.21 -19.84 -3.42
CA VAL A 180 10.39 -21.02 -2.55
C VAL A 180 11.09 -20.57 -1.27
N GLU A 181 10.43 -20.73 -0.14
CA GLU A 181 10.95 -20.41 1.18
C GLU A 181 10.82 -21.63 2.11
N MET A 182 11.93 -21.92 2.81
CA MET A 182 12.01 -23.06 3.72
C MET A 182 11.16 -22.84 4.97
N LEU A 183 11.04 -21.60 5.42
CA LEU A 183 10.27 -21.24 6.61
C LEU A 183 8.77 -21.10 6.29
N ASN A 184 7.96 -21.02 7.34
CA ASN A 184 6.53 -20.78 7.23
C ASN A 184 6.17 -19.36 6.77
N GLN A 185 7.15 -18.47 6.60
CA GLN A 185 6.91 -17.09 6.19
C GLN A 185 8.07 -16.50 5.38
N VAL A 186 7.74 -15.44 4.64
CA VAL A 186 8.73 -14.54 4.06
C VAL A 186 9.07 -13.47 5.09
N MET A 187 10.13 -12.71 4.81
CA MET A 187 10.45 -11.47 5.52
C MET A 187 10.56 -11.66 7.05
N THR A 188 11.51 -12.49 7.46
CA THR A 188 11.63 -12.99 8.84
C THR A 188 11.77 -11.94 9.95
N PRO A 189 12.24 -10.69 9.70
CA PRO A 189 12.14 -9.63 10.70
C PRO A 189 10.71 -9.25 11.11
N LEU A 190 9.69 -9.56 10.31
CA LEU A 190 8.29 -9.46 10.73
C LEU A 190 7.83 -10.71 11.48
N ASP A 191 6.85 -10.57 12.36
CA ASP A 191 6.13 -11.70 12.93
C ASP A 191 5.15 -12.32 11.93
N TYR A 192 4.71 -13.55 12.21
CA TYR A 192 4.01 -14.40 11.26
C TYR A 192 2.70 -13.78 10.76
N GLU A 193 1.90 -13.22 11.67
CA GLU A 193 0.62 -12.57 11.37
C GLU A 193 0.78 -11.29 10.55
N MET A 194 1.90 -10.57 10.73
CA MET A 194 2.25 -9.43 9.89
C MET A 194 2.73 -9.87 8.50
N ALA A 195 3.43 -11.01 8.41
CA ALA A 195 3.86 -11.58 7.13
C ALA A 195 2.69 -12.13 6.29
N GLN A 196 1.56 -12.52 6.90
CA GLN A 196 0.37 -12.95 6.15
C GLN A 196 -0.17 -11.85 5.22
N LEU A 197 -0.11 -10.59 5.64
CA LEU A 197 -0.46 -9.43 4.80
C LEU A 197 0.37 -9.39 3.50
N ILE A 198 1.63 -9.80 3.61
CA ILE A 198 2.56 -9.87 2.48
C ILE A 198 2.29 -11.13 1.65
N HIS A 199 2.01 -12.27 2.28
CA HIS A 199 1.68 -13.52 1.59
C HIS A 199 0.46 -13.37 0.68
N GLU A 200 -0.63 -12.80 1.22
CA GLU A 200 -1.84 -12.48 0.45
C GLU A 200 -1.48 -11.61 -0.76
N ASN A 201 -0.71 -10.54 -0.54
CA ASN A 201 -0.32 -9.60 -1.59
C ASN A 201 0.58 -10.22 -2.68
N ILE A 202 1.51 -11.12 -2.31
CA ILE A 202 2.35 -11.86 -3.26
C ILE A 202 1.49 -12.75 -4.16
N GLU A 203 0.58 -13.52 -3.57
CA GLU A 203 -0.29 -14.42 -4.33
C GLU A 203 -1.30 -13.66 -5.20
N GLN A 204 -1.88 -12.57 -4.69
CA GLN A 204 -2.74 -11.66 -5.46
C GLN A 204 -2.01 -10.98 -6.63
N SER A 205 -0.70 -10.79 -6.52
CA SER A 205 0.15 -10.31 -7.61
C SER A 205 0.47 -11.38 -8.66
N GLY A 206 -0.11 -12.58 -8.53
CA GLY A 206 0.07 -13.69 -9.45
C GLY A 206 1.47 -14.31 -9.37
N ILE A 207 2.07 -14.32 -8.17
CA ILE A 207 3.27 -15.10 -7.85
C ILE A 207 2.87 -16.34 -7.06
N ARG A 208 3.40 -17.49 -7.45
CA ARG A 208 3.25 -18.71 -6.67
C ARG A 208 4.19 -18.65 -5.47
N LEU A 209 3.64 -18.75 -4.26
CA LEU A 209 4.41 -18.75 -3.01
C LEU A 209 4.40 -20.14 -2.37
N ILE A 210 5.58 -20.74 -2.22
CA ILE A 210 5.76 -22.05 -1.58
C ILE A 210 6.54 -21.81 -0.28
N LEU A 211 5.89 -22.10 0.85
CA LEU A 211 6.42 -21.96 2.20
C LEU A 211 6.61 -23.35 2.82
N ASN A 212 7.34 -23.42 3.94
CA ASN A 212 7.65 -24.68 4.66
C ASN A 212 8.35 -25.73 3.79
N ASN A 213 9.04 -25.32 2.73
CA ASN A 213 9.62 -26.27 1.79
C ASN A 213 10.94 -25.73 1.22
N GLY A 214 12.02 -26.45 1.48
CA GLY A 214 13.35 -26.10 0.97
C GLY A 214 13.65 -26.82 -0.35
N VAL A 215 14.64 -26.31 -1.07
CA VAL A 215 15.20 -27.01 -2.24
C VAL A 215 16.07 -28.18 -1.77
N ALA A 216 15.88 -29.36 -2.36
CA ALA A 216 16.65 -30.56 -2.11
C ALA A 216 17.77 -30.77 -3.15
N SER A 217 17.48 -30.50 -4.42
CA SER A 217 18.45 -30.61 -5.51
C SER A 217 18.01 -29.80 -6.73
N PHE A 218 18.96 -29.60 -7.65
CA PHE A 218 18.74 -29.05 -8.98
C PHE A 218 19.19 -30.07 -10.03
N SER A 219 18.47 -30.15 -11.15
CA SER A 219 18.90 -30.92 -12.31
C SER A 219 18.61 -30.14 -13.59
N GLU A 220 19.60 -29.99 -14.46
CA GLU A 220 19.38 -29.37 -15.76
C GLU A 220 18.46 -30.26 -16.63
N LYS A 221 17.47 -29.64 -17.27
CA LYS A 221 16.51 -30.33 -18.14
C LYS A 221 16.21 -29.45 -19.35
N GLY A 222 16.69 -29.87 -20.52
CA GLY A 222 16.50 -29.12 -21.76
C GLY A 222 17.05 -27.69 -21.67
N THR A 223 16.18 -26.70 -21.83
CA THR A 223 16.54 -25.28 -21.79
C THR A 223 16.39 -24.64 -20.41
N GLY A 224 16.15 -25.41 -19.34
CA GLY A 224 15.97 -24.88 -17.98
C GLY A 224 16.52 -25.80 -16.90
N VAL A 225 16.09 -25.55 -15.67
CA VAL A 225 16.44 -26.30 -14.46
C VAL A 225 15.17 -26.83 -13.82
N THR A 226 15.16 -28.10 -13.46
CA THR A 226 14.21 -28.66 -12.50
C THR A 226 14.73 -28.41 -11.10
N VAL A 227 13.93 -27.75 -10.26
CA VAL A 227 14.14 -27.52 -8.84
C VAL A 227 13.33 -28.58 -8.09
N CYS A 228 14.01 -29.56 -7.50
CA CYS A 228 13.37 -30.59 -6.69
C CYS A 228 13.29 -30.10 -5.24
N LEU A 229 12.08 -30.05 -4.69
CA LEU A 229 11.83 -29.64 -3.31
C LEU A 229 11.93 -30.82 -2.35
N LYS A 230 12.04 -30.54 -1.04
CA LYS A 230 12.17 -31.58 0.00
C LYS A 230 10.96 -32.51 0.11
N ASN A 231 9.78 -32.07 -0.31
CA ASN A 231 8.56 -32.89 -0.38
C ASN A 231 8.42 -33.66 -1.71
N ASN A 232 9.48 -33.73 -2.54
CA ASN A 232 9.51 -34.32 -3.88
C ASN A 232 8.65 -33.60 -4.93
N GLU A 233 8.14 -32.39 -4.65
CA GLU A 233 7.58 -31.55 -5.69
C GLU A 233 8.69 -31.06 -6.64
N GLU A 234 8.44 -31.12 -7.95
CA GLU A 234 9.36 -30.61 -8.97
C GLU A 234 8.82 -29.33 -9.59
N LEU A 235 9.65 -28.29 -9.64
CA LEU A 235 9.36 -27.04 -10.32
C LEU A 235 10.30 -26.90 -11.52
N TYR A 236 9.78 -26.55 -12.69
CA TYR A 236 10.61 -26.19 -13.84
C TYR A 236 10.75 -24.66 -13.93
N ALA A 237 11.97 -24.18 -14.14
CA ALA A 237 12.24 -22.77 -14.42
C ALA A 237 13.42 -22.59 -15.40
N ASP A 238 13.39 -21.52 -16.18
CA ASP A 238 14.48 -21.17 -17.10
C ASP A 238 15.64 -20.49 -16.36
N LEU A 239 15.34 -19.85 -15.23
CA LEU A 239 16.28 -19.13 -14.36
C LEU A 239 15.98 -19.43 -12.89
N VAL A 240 17.03 -19.64 -12.08
CA VAL A 240 16.90 -19.73 -10.63
C VAL A 240 17.72 -18.62 -9.97
N LEU A 241 17.12 -17.87 -9.06
CA LEU A 241 17.80 -16.87 -8.24
C LEU A 241 17.93 -17.38 -6.81
N LEU A 242 19.17 -17.50 -6.32
CA LEU A 242 19.46 -17.84 -4.94
C LEU A 242 19.58 -16.56 -4.09
N SER A 243 18.73 -16.45 -3.08
CA SER A 243 18.64 -15.31 -2.15
C SER A 243 18.42 -15.79 -0.71
N ILE A 244 19.30 -16.67 -0.24
CA ILE A 244 19.17 -17.36 1.06
C ILE A 244 20.07 -16.78 2.16
N GLY A 245 20.47 -15.52 2.01
CA GLY A 245 21.34 -14.81 2.95
C GLY A 245 22.78 -14.68 2.47
N VAL A 246 23.61 -14.09 3.33
CA VAL A 246 24.97 -13.65 3.02
C VAL A 246 25.93 -14.07 4.13
N ARG A 247 27.21 -14.20 3.77
CA ARG A 247 28.31 -14.50 4.70
C ARG A 247 29.35 -13.37 4.66
N PRO A 248 29.87 -12.89 5.81
CA PRO A 248 30.91 -11.87 5.83
C PRO A 248 32.19 -12.36 5.14
N ASN A 249 32.84 -11.48 4.37
CA ASN A 249 34.09 -11.74 3.65
C ASN A 249 35.31 -11.49 4.56
N SER A 250 35.44 -12.30 5.60
CA SER A 250 36.39 -12.08 6.71
C SER A 250 37.70 -12.86 6.56
N GLU A 251 37.93 -13.53 5.43
CA GLU A 251 39.10 -14.38 5.20
C GLU A 251 40.40 -13.63 5.40
N LEU A 252 40.49 -12.37 4.94
CA LEU A 252 41.67 -11.51 5.17
C LEU A 252 41.92 -11.26 6.65
N GLY A 253 40.89 -10.89 7.40
CA GLY A 253 41.02 -10.65 8.84
C GLY A 253 41.40 -11.92 9.60
N LYS A 254 40.78 -13.05 9.25
CA LYS A 254 41.08 -14.37 9.83
C LYS A 254 42.54 -14.76 9.63
N ASN A 255 43.02 -14.67 8.38
CA ASN A 255 44.38 -15.05 8.02
C ASN A 255 45.42 -14.12 8.64
N ALA A 256 45.05 -12.88 8.92
CA ALA A 256 45.85 -11.91 9.69
C ALA A 256 45.77 -12.11 11.22
N GLY A 257 45.05 -13.14 11.71
CA GLY A 257 44.91 -13.43 13.12
C GLY A 257 44.01 -12.46 13.90
N LEU A 258 43.09 -11.75 13.22
CA LEU A 258 42.07 -10.94 13.88
C LEU A 258 40.95 -11.83 14.44
N PRO A 259 40.44 -11.56 15.66
CA PRO A 259 39.33 -12.31 16.22
C PRO A 259 38.07 -12.20 15.36
N LEU A 260 37.43 -13.35 15.13
CA LEU A 260 36.12 -13.44 14.50
C LEU A 260 35.10 -14.00 15.48
N ASN A 261 33.84 -13.61 15.31
CA ASN A 261 32.74 -14.23 16.04
C ASN A 261 32.31 -15.57 15.45
N ALA A 262 31.35 -16.24 16.09
CA ALA A 262 30.86 -17.56 15.65
C ALA A 262 30.23 -17.57 14.24
N LYS A 263 29.81 -16.40 13.72
CA LYS A 263 29.25 -16.24 12.37
C LYS A 263 30.30 -15.76 11.35
N GLY A 264 31.55 -15.63 11.78
CA GLY A 264 32.67 -15.19 10.94
C GLY A 264 32.79 -13.68 10.79
N GLY A 265 32.07 -12.85 11.55
CA GLY A 265 32.24 -11.40 11.53
C GLY A 265 33.50 -10.97 12.29
N ILE A 266 34.24 -9.98 11.76
CA ILE A 266 35.40 -9.39 12.43
C ILE A 266 34.94 -8.66 13.69
N VAL A 267 35.56 -8.97 14.84
CA VAL A 267 35.24 -8.30 16.11
C VAL A 267 35.89 -6.92 16.12
N THR A 268 35.07 -5.91 16.45
CA THR A 268 35.51 -4.52 16.62
C THR A 268 34.99 -3.93 17.92
N ASP A 269 35.68 -2.89 18.40
CA ASP A 269 35.19 -2.03 19.49
C ASP A 269 34.19 -0.98 18.97
N GLU A 270 33.65 -0.15 19.86
CA GLU A 270 32.74 0.94 19.51
C GLU A 270 33.38 2.00 18.60
N HIS A 271 34.71 2.05 18.51
CA HIS A 271 35.46 2.95 17.64
C HIS A 271 35.75 2.34 16.26
N MET A 272 35.21 1.15 15.98
CA MET A 272 35.43 0.36 14.76
C MET A 272 36.86 -0.17 14.61
N ARG A 273 37.65 -0.17 15.70
CA ARG A 273 39.00 -0.74 15.75
C ARG A 273 38.89 -2.24 15.96
N THR A 274 39.79 -2.98 15.33
CA THR A 274 39.95 -4.43 15.56
C THR A 274 40.83 -4.67 16.79
N ALA A 275 41.25 -5.92 17.03
CA ALA A 275 42.27 -6.23 18.04
C ALA A 275 43.67 -5.63 17.72
N ASP A 276 43.84 -5.03 16.53
CA ASP A 276 45.00 -4.22 16.16
C ASP A 276 44.61 -2.73 16.14
N GLU A 277 45.34 -1.88 16.85
CA GLU A 277 45.04 -0.44 16.96
C GLU A 277 45.21 0.33 15.64
N ASP A 278 45.91 -0.27 14.68
CA ASP A 278 46.15 0.31 13.36
C ASP A 278 45.19 -0.24 12.30
N ILE A 279 44.34 -1.23 12.64
CA ILE A 279 43.39 -1.85 11.73
C ILE A 279 41.96 -1.63 12.22
N TYR A 280 41.15 -1.04 11.36
CA TYR A 280 39.71 -0.84 11.51
C TYR A 280 38.95 -1.80 10.61
N ALA A 281 37.71 -2.11 10.95
CA ALA A 281 36.81 -2.86 10.07
C ALA A 281 35.39 -2.29 10.15
N VAL A 282 34.67 -2.26 9.02
CA VAL A 282 33.33 -1.64 8.92
C VAL A 282 32.43 -2.37 7.91
N GLY A 283 31.11 -2.22 8.05
CA GLY A 283 30.11 -2.77 7.15
C GLY A 283 29.78 -4.24 7.42
N ASP A 284 29.28 -4.94 6.41
CA ASP A 284 28.72 -6.29 6.57
C ASP A 284 29.74 -7.35 7.04
N VAL A 285 31.04 -7.03 7.02
CA VAL A 285 32.13 -7.90 7.47
C VAL A 285 32.27 -7.95 9.00
N ILE A 286 31.72 -6.97 9.74
CA ILE A 286 31.92 -6.86 11.19
C ILE A 286 30.76 -7.40 12.03
N GLU A 287 31.11 -7.84 13.23
CA GLU A 287 30.16 -7.95 14.33
C GLU A 287 29.69 -6.56 14.77
N VAL A 288 28.41 -6.44 15.13
CA VAL A 288 27.83 -5.23 15.72
C VAL A 288 27.14 -5.55 17.03
N GLU A 289 27.06 -4.56 17.92
CA GLU A 289 26.17 -4.62 19.06
C GLU A 289 24.74 -4.28 18.63
N ASP A 290 23.80 -5.08 19.12
CA ASP A 290 22.40 -4.73 19.08
C ASP A 290 22.13 -3.49 19.95
N PHE A 291 21.31 -2.56 19.45
CA PHE A 291 21.05 -1.31 20.16
C PHE A 291 20.36 -1.52 21.52
N ILE A 292 19.46 -2.50 21.61
CA ILE A 292 18.49 -2.66 22.70
C ILE A 292 19.07 -3.45 23.87
N ASP A 293 19.70 -4.60 23.63
CA ASP A 293 20.25 -5.51 24.66
C ASP A 293 21.78 -5.60 24.68
N LYS A 294 22.46 -4.87 23.77
CA LYS A 294 23.92 -4.87 23.60
C LYS A 294 24.52 -6.22 23.22
N THR A 295 23.69 -7.21 22.88
CA THR A 295 24.20 -8.50 22.45
C THR A 295 24.87 -8.40 21.09
N LYS A 296 25.89 -9.23 20.91
CA LYS A 296 26.66 -9.29 19.68
C LYS A 296 25.87 -9.99 18.58
N THR A 297 25.78 -9.36 17.41
CA THR A 297 25.01 -9.85 16.26
C THR A 297 25.63 -9.40 14.93
N MET A 298 24.98 -9.76 13.81
CA MET A 298 25.35 -9.38 12.45
C MET A 298 24.11 -8.79 11.76
N ILE A 299 24.19 -7.54 11.31
CA ILE A 299 23.07 -6.84 10.64
C ILE A 299 23.63 -6.16 9.37
N PRO A 300 23.58 -6.85 8.20
CA PRO A 300 24.16 -6.35 6.95
C PRO A 300 23.22 -5.34 6.29
N LEU A 301 23.40 -4.05 6.59
CA LEU A 301 22.59 -2.95 6.07
C LEU A 301 23.47 -1.76 5.69
N ALA A 302 23.12 -1.10 4.58
CA ALA A 302 23.90 0.00 4.02
C ALA A 302 23.99 1.23 4.94
N GLY A 303 22.91 1.54 5.68
CA GLY A 303 22.87 2.66 6.63
C GLY A 303 23.94 2.53 7.73
N PRO A 304 23.96 1.43 8.49
CA PRO A 304 25.05 1.08 9.40
C PRO A 304 26.44 1.17 8.76
N ALA A 305 26.66 0.52 7.61
CA ALA A 305 27.98 0.50 6.95
C ALA A 305 28.51 1.92 6.65
N ASN A 306 27.67 2.82 6.15
CA ASN A 306 28.07 4.21 5.86
C ASN A 306 28.42 4.99 7.14
N LYS A 307 27.65 4.81 8.22
CA LYS A 307 27.91 5.46 9.52
C LYS A 307 29.19 4.93 10.16
N GLN A 308 29.41 3.62 10.11
CA GLN A 308 30.62 2.96 10.61
C GLN A 308 31.87 3.45 9.86
N GLY A 309 31.81 3.54 8.52
CA GLY A 309 32.90 4.09 7.72
C GLY A 309 33.27 5.53 8.12
N ARG A 310 32.26 6.37 8.37
CA ARG A 310 32.48 7.72 8.89
C ARG A 310 33.16 7.72 10.26
N ILE A 311 32.74 6.84 11.17
CA ILE A 311 33.30 6.73 12.53
C ILE A 311 34.76 6.26 12.49
N ALA A 312 35.08 5.24 11.67
CA ALA A 312 36.45 4.79 11.48
C ALA A 312 37.36 5.93 10.98
N ALA A 313 36.87 6.73 10.02
CA ALA A 313 37.57 7.91 9.54
C ALA A 313 37.78 8.98 10.62
N ASP A 314 36.75 9.26 11.42
CA ASP A 314 36.83 10.20 12.55
C ASP A 314 37.89 9.74 13.56
N ASN A 315 37.98 8.43 13.84
CA ASN A 315 38.93 7.88 14.81
C ASN A 315 40.37 7.82 14.30
N ILE A 316 40.57 7.52 13.02
CA ILE A 316 41.89 7.65 12.38
C ILE A 316 42.40 9.11 12.43
N ALA A 317 41.50 10.09 12.34
CA ALA A 317 41.80 11.51 12.46
C ALA A 317 41.85 12.04 13.91
N GLY A 318 41.63 11.19 14.92
CA GLY A 318 41.72 11.56 16.34
C GLY A 318 40.49 12.23 16.96
N LEU A 319 39.30 12.12 16.35
CA LEU A 319 38.06 12.77 16.81
C LEU A 319 37.24 11.96 17.84
N ASN A 320 37.70 10.76 18.24
CA ASN A 320 37.10 9.90 19.27
C ASN A 320 35.58 9.69 19.13
N SER A 321 35.13 9.25 17.96
CA SER A 321 33.73 8.93 17.67
C SER A 321 33.40 7.47 18.01
N SER A 322 32.20 7.22 18.53
CA SER A 322 31.72 5.87 18.92
C SER A 322 30.46 5.44 18.17
N TYR A 323 30.37 4.16 17.82
CA TYR A 323 29.19 3.53 17.22
C TYR A 323 28.25 3.02 18.31
N ALA A 324 27.03 3.53 18.31
CA ALA A 324 26.10 3.30 19.40
C ALA A 324 25.16 2.10 19.17
N GLY A 325 25.63 1.06 18.48
CA GLY A 325 24.87 -0.15 18.14
C GLY A 325 23.84 0.01 17.02
N THR A 326 23.29 -1.13 16.57
CA THR A 326 22.39 -1.23 15.40
C THR A 326 20.98 -1.65 15.83
N GLN A 327 19.94 -0.95 15.33
CA GLN A 327 18.52 -1.29 15.60
C GLN A 327 17.91 -2.30 14.61
N GLY A 328 18.55 -2.53 13.46
CA GLY A 328 17.96 -3.38 12.41
C GLY A 328 16.81 -2.72 11.63
N THR A 329 16.66 -1.39 11.68
CA THR A 329 15.63 -0.69 10.90
C THR A 329 15.76 -1.00 9.42
N SER A 330 14.69 -1.54 8.83
CA SER A 330 14.67 -1.97 7.44
C SER A 330 13.28 -1.83 6.83
N ILE A 331 13.25 -1.66 5.51
CA ILE A 331 12.03 -1.41 4.74
C ILE A 331 12.17 -2.03 3.35
N VAL A 332 11.06 -2.51 2.79
CA VAL A 332 11.01 -3.09 1.44
C VAL A 332 9.65 -2.83 0.80
N ARG A 333 9.67 -2.58 -0.50
CA ARG A 333 8.47 -2.60 -1.34
C ARG A 333 8.26 -4.01 -1.88
N ILE A 334 7.02 -4.47 -1.80
CA ILE A 334 6.57 -5.77 -2.26
C ILE A 334 5.27 -5.53 -3.01
N PHE A 335 5.38 -5.33 -4.33
CA PHE A 335 4.29 -4.90 -5.21
C PHE A 335 3.65 -3.60 -4.72
N ASP A 336 2.39 -3.71 -4.28
CA ASP A 336 1.57 -2.62 -3.80
C ASP A 336 1.81 -2.27 -2.33
N LEU A 337 2.45 -3.16 -1.58
CA LEU A 337 2.68 -2.99 -0.15
C LEU A 337 4.12 -2.55 0.14
N ILE A 338 4.25 -1.78 1.20
CA ILE A 338 5.51 -1.45 1.86
C ILE A 338 5.49 -2.16 3.20
N ALA A 339 6.57 -2.86 3.50
CA ALA A 339 6.78 -3.57 4.76
C ALA A 339 8.03 -3.03 5.44
N ALA A 340 7.91 -2.64 6.71
CA ALA A 340 9.02 -2.09 7.48
C ALA A 340 9.07 -2.65 8.91
N ASN A 341 10.26 -2.64 9.49
CA ASN A 341 10.49 -3.05 10.88
C ASN A 341 11.66 -2.26 11.51
N THR A 342 11.70 -2.24 12.84
CA THR A 342 12.83 -1.78 13.65
C THR A 342 12.82 -2.50 15.00
N GLY A 343 14.00 -2.79 15.55
CA GLY A 343 14.14 -3.49 16.81
C GLY A 343 13.78 -4.97 16.72
N TYR A 344 13.19 -5.50 17.79
CA TYR A 344 12.87 -6.91 17.92
C TYR A 344 11.49 -7.25 17.40
N ASN A 345 11.34 -8.51 16.99
CA ASN A 345 10.06 -9.16 16.78
C ASN A 345 9.78 -10.15 17.92
N GLU A 346 8.54 -10.65 18.02
CA GLU A 346 8.16 -11.56 19.11
C GLU A 346 8.95 -12.87 19.05
N LYS A 347 9.24 -13.40 17.85
CA LYS A 347 10.05 -14.62 17.69
C LYS A 347 11.43 -14.50 18.36
N TYR A 348 12.10 -13.35 18.20
CA TYR A 348 13.39 -13.08 18.84
C TYR A 348 13.26 -12.99 20.36
N MET A 349 12.24 -12.27 20.85
CA MET A 349 11.96 -12.11 22.28
C MET A 349 11.72 -13.47 22.95
N LEU A 350 10.84 -14.29 22.38
CA LEU A 350 10.54 -15.63 22.88
C LEU A 350 11.78 -16.52 22.90
N LYS A 351 12.61 -16.47 21.84
CA LYS A 351 13.88 -17.21 21.79
C LYS A 351 14.88 -16.78 22.88
N LYS A 352 14.83 -15.52 23.30
CA LYS A 352 15.64 -14.97 24.40
C LYS A 352 15.05 -15.25 25.79
N GLY A 353 13.90 -15.92 25.87
CA GLY A 353 13.25 -16.31 27.12
C GLY A 353 12.30 -15.25 27.70
N PHE A 354 11.97 -14.19 26.94
CA PHE A 354 10.94 -13.24 27.34
C PHE A 354 9.55 -13.89 27.24
N ILE A 355 8.67 -13.55 28.18
CA ILE A 355 7.32 -14.09 28.28
C ILE A 355 6.30 -12.95 28.09
N LYS A 356 5.41 -13.10 27.10
CA LYS A 356 4.31 -12.14 26.85
C LYS A 356 3.38 -12.06 28.07
N GLY A 357 2.93 -10.87 28.41
CA GLY A 357 2.11 -10.59 29.60
C GLY A 357 2.91 -10.47 30.91
N LYS A 358 4.18 -10.88 30.92
CA LYS A 358 5.09 -10.74 32.06
C LYS A 358 6.20 -9.74 31.78
N ASP A 359 6.95 -9.95 30.71
CA ASP A 359 8.13 -9.14 30.37
C ASP A 359 7.79 -8.10 29.28
N TYR A 360 6.90 -8.46 28.35
CA TYR A 360 6.50 -7.59 27.24
C TYR A 360 5.02 -7.76 26.87
N GLU A 361 4.51 -6.78 26.13
CA GLU A 361 3.17 -6.77 25.54
C GLU A 361 3.25 -6.38 24.06
N THR A 362 2.19 -6.70 23.31
CA THR A 362 2.04 -6.27 21.92
C THR A 362 0.66 -5.70 21.63
N VAL A 363 0.62 -4.75 20.71
CA VAL A 363 -0.64 -4.21 20.14
C VAL A 363 -0.52 -4.18 18.62
N ILE A 364 -1.62 -4.52 17.94
CA ILE A 364 -1.73 -4.43 16.48
C ILE A 364 -2.93 -3.56 16.14
N ILE A 365 -2.67 -2.45 15.44
CA ILE A 365 -3.69 -1.46 15.07
C ILE A 365 -3.71 -1.25 13.56
N THR A 366 -4.89 -0.93 13.04
CA THR A 366 -5.06 -0.46 11.66
C THR A 366 -5.43 1.01 11.69
N GLN A 367 -4.69 1.85 10.96
CA GLN A 367 -4.94 3.28 10.83
C GLN A 367 -4.75 3.72 9.37
N ASN A 368 -5.35 4.85 8.98
CA ASN A 368 -5.12 5.40 7.66
C ASN A 368 -3.79 6.18 7.60
N SER A 369 -3.18 6.21 6.42
CA SER A 369 -1.98 7.00 6.13
C SER A 369 -2.20 8.48 6.41
N HIS A 370 -3.40 9.00 6.10
CA HIS A 370 -3.85 10.35 6.41
C HIS A 370 -5.37 10.42 6.65
N ALA A 371 -5.91 11.64 6.78
CA ALA A 371 -7.30 11.87 7.16
C ALA A 371 -8.28 11.18 6.20
N GLY A 372 -9.19 10.36 6.74
CA GLY A 372 -10.06 9.50 5.92
C GLY A 372 -11.07 10.24 5.03
N TYR A 373 -11.35 11.52 5.30
CA TYR A 373 -12.18 12.36 4.42
C TYR A 373 -11.40 12.94 3.24
N TYR A 374 -10.06 12.88 3.27
CA TYR A 374 -9.21 13.36 2.18
C TYR A 374 -8.94 12.21 1.20
N PRO A 375 -9.02 12.44 -0.13
CA PRO A 375 -8.84 11.39 -1.13
C PRO A 375 -7.51 10.64 -1.00
N GLY A 376 -7.52 9.35 -1.33
CA GLY A 376 -6.32 8.52 -1.36
C GLY A 376 -5.83 8.05 0.02
N ALA A 377 -6.62 8.20 1.08
CA ALA A 377 -6.28 7.64 2.39
C ALA A 377 -6.27 6.11 2.31
N LEU A 378 -5.11 5.50 2.61
CA LEU A 378 -4.93 4.05 2.55
C LEU A 378 -4.59 3.49 3.93
N PRO A 379 -5.10 2.31 4.31
CA PRO A 379 -4.81 1.73 5.60
C PRO A 379 -3.36 1.21 5.67
N LEU A 380 -2.79 1.29 6.87
CA LEU A 380 -1.58 0.60 7.30
C LEU A 380 -1.85 -0.15 8.60
N THR A 381 -1.26 -1.33 8.73
CA THR A 381 -1.28 -2.15 9.94
C THR A 381 0.04 -1.97 10.67
N LEU A 382 -0.03 -1.56 11.93
CA LEU A 382 1.13 -1.31 12.79
C LEU A 382 1.07 -2.23 13.99
N LYS A 383 2.14 -3.01 14.19
CA LYS A 383 2.41 -3.78 15.40
C LYS A 383 3.50 -3.09 16.22
N LEU A 384 3.24 -2.92 17.51
CA LEU A 384 4.19 -2.37 18.48
C LEU A 384 4.47 -3.42 19.56
N ILE A 385 5.74 -3.57 19.95
CA ILE A 385 6.23 -4.50 20.98
C ILE A 385 6.95 -3.68 22.04
N PHE A 386 6.53 -3.80 23.30
CA PHE A 386 7.00 -2.92 24.38
C PHE A 386 7.00 -3.64 25.73
N ALA A 387 7.75 -3.10 26.70
CA ALA A 387 7.84 -3.63 28.05
C ALA A 387 6.50 -3.64 28.77
N LYS A 388 6.30 -4.61 29.68
CA LYS A 388 5.03 -4.76 30.42
C LYS A 388 4.68 -3.56 31.32
N ASP A 389 5.65 -2.74 31.68
CA ASP A 389 5.46 -1.47 32.41
C ASP A 389 5.33 -0.24 31.48
N GLY A 390 5.52 -0.44 30.17
CA GLY A 390 5.53 0.61 29.15
C GLY A 390 6.83 1.39 29.05
N SER A 391 7.84 1.09 29.88
CA SER A 391 9.08 1.88 30.00
C SER A 391 9.99 1.84 28.77
N LYS A 392 9.86 0.81 27.94
CA LYS A 392 10.75 0.57 26.79
C LYS A 392 9.97 0.04 25.59
N ILE A 393 10.29 0.55 24.41
CA ILE A 393 9.85 -0.02 23.14
C ILE A 393 10.92 -1.02 22.69
N TYR A 394 10.51 -2.26 22.44
CA TYR A 394 11.40 -3.31 21.93
C TYR A 394 11.41 -3.37 20.41
N GLY A 395 10.31 -3.04 19.74
CA GLY A 395 10.28 -3.01 18.29
C GLY A 395 8.93 -2.63 17.71
N ALA A 396 8.94 -2.37 16.42
CA ALA A 396 7.74 -2.08 15.65
C ALA A 396 7.82 -2.69 14.25
N GLN A 397 6.64 -3.00 13.70
CA GLN A 397 6.47 -3.59 12.39
C GLN A 397 5.27 -2.93 11.71
N ILE A 398 5.42 -2.54 10.45
CA ILE A 398 4.35 -1.84 9.73
C ILE A 398 4.23 -2.41 8.33
N VAL A 399 3.00 -2.71 7.91
CA VAL A 399 2.66 -3.12 6.54
C VAL A 399 1.50 -2.28 6.04
N GLY A 400 1.66 -1.63 4.88
CA GLY A 400 0.65 -0.76 4.30
C GLY A 400 1.05 -0.26 2.92
N ARG A 401 0.15 0.48 2.25
CA ARG A 401 0.42 1.00 0.89
C ARG A 401 1.11 2.37 0.89
N ASP A 402 0.89 3.15 1.94
CA ASP A 402 1.34 4.55 2.01
C ASP A 402 1.68 4.95 3.46
N GLY A 403 2.62 5.88 3.60
CA GLY A 403 3.04 6.46 4.88
C GLY A 403 3.65 5.47 5.89
N VAL A 404 4.19 4.34 5.42
CA VAL A 404 4.84 3.30 6.23
C VAL A 404 6.23 3.75 6.70
N ASP A 405 7.03 4.27 5.77
CA ASP A 405 8.36 4.85 5.97
C ASP A 405 8.35 5.95 7.06
N LYS A 406 7.44 6.91 6.96
CA LYS A 406 7.30 7.99 7.95
C LYS A 406 7.10 7.48 9.37
N ARG A 407 6.28 6.43 9.54
CA ARG A 407 5.91 5.87 10.85
C ARG A 407 7.02 5.01 11.42
N ILE A 408 7.68 4.19 10.59
CA ILE A 408 8.80 3.37 11.07
C ILE A 408 10.00 4.24 11.46
N ASP A 409 10.30 5.30 10.71
CA ASP A 409 11.39 6.22 11.01
C ASP A 409 11.14 6.99 12.30
N THR A 410 9.89 7.40 12.52
CA THR A 410 9.47 8.05 13.77
C THR A 410 9.70 7.12 14.96
N ILE A 411 9.23 5.86 14.89
CA ILE A 411 9.37 4.92 15.99
C ILE A 411 10.84 4.53 16.19
N ALA A 412 11.60 4.31 15.11
CA ALA A 412 13.02 4.02 15.19
C ALA A 412 13.78 5.17 15.86
N THR A 413 13.43 6.43 15.56
CA THR A 413 14.00 7.62 16.20
C THR A 413 13.63 7.70 17.67
N ALA A 414 12.35 7.48 18.01
CA ALA A 414 11.87 7.45 19.39
C ALA A 414 12.64 6.39 20.21
N MET A 415 12.77 5.17 19.68
CA MET A 415 13.57 4.10 20.29
C MET A 415 15.04 4.50 20.47
N ARG A 416 15.65 5.11 19.45
CA ARG A 416 17.05 5.57 19.48
C ARG A 416 17.31 6.58 20.61
N LEU A 417 16.32 7.39 20.92
CA LEU A 417 16.30 8.40 21.99
C LEU A 417 15.79 7.85 23.32
N ASN A 418 15.58 6.54 23.44
CA ASN A 418 15.04 5.84 24.62
C ASN A 418 13.65 6.32 25.05
N ALA A 419 12.84 6.80 24.11
CA ALA A 419 11.44 7.11 24.36
C ALA A 419 10.63 5.83 24.65
N ASN A 420 9.59 5.99 25.46
CA ASN A 420 8.71 4.93 25.93
C ASN A 420 7.32 5.03 25.26
N VAL A 421 6.37 4.15 25.62
CA VAL A 421 5.06 4.14 24.96
C VAL A 421 4.19 5.36 25.28
N TYR A 422 4.40 5.98 26.44
CA TYR A 422 3.69 7.19 26.86
C TYR A 422 4.18 8.39 26.06
N ASP A 423 5.49 8.47 25.78
CA ASP A 423 6.07 9.50 24.93
C ASP A 423 5.49 9.47 23.52
N LEU A 424 5.26 8.28 22.93
CA LEU A 424 4.66 8.16 21.59
C LEU A 424 3.28 8.83 21.49
N LYS A 425 2.50 8.80 22.58
CA LYS A 425 1.19 9.45 22.66
C LYS A 425 1.33 10.98 22.68
N ASP A 426 2.39 11.50 23.30
CA ASP A 426 2.61 12.94 23.49
C ASP A 426 3.34 13.61 22.32
N LEU A 427 3.88 12.84 21.36
CA LEU A 427 4.53 13.35 20.16
C LEU A 427 3.59 14.25 19.33
N GLU A 428 4.04 15.46 19.04
CA GLU A 428 3.37 16.41 18.15
C GLU A 428 3.84 16.22 16.70
N PHE A 429 2.93 15.82 15.81
CA PHE A 429 3.23 15.63 14.38
C PHE A 429 2.68 16.76 13.52
N ALA A 430 3.39 17.07 12.44
CA ALA A 430 2.87 17.93 11.38
C ALA A 430 1.57 17.35 10.80
N TYR A 431 0.48 18.11 10.90
CA TYR A 431 -0.84 17.67 10.44
C TYR A 431 -1.44 18.65 9.44
N ALA A 432 -1.72 18.11 8.26
CA ALA A 432 -2.77 18.58 7.37
C ALA A 432 -3.45 17.35 6.72
N PRO A 433 -4.69 17.47 6.21
CA PRO A 433 -5.46 16.34 5.69
C PRO A 433 -4.74 15.43 4.66
N PRO A 434 -3.88 15.95 3.76
CA PRO A 434 -3.16 15.11 2.79
C PRO A 434 -2.03 14.25 3.37
N PHE A 435 -1.56 14.53 4.59
CA PHE A 435 -0.29 13.98 5.09
C PHE A 435 -0.42 13.14 6.35
N SER A 436 -1.42 13.44 7.19
CA SER A 436 -1.67 12.69 8.41
C SER A 436 -3.14 12.86 8.88
N SER A 437 -3.41 12.41 10.09
CA SER A 437 -4.64 12.66 10.85
C SER A 437 -4.32 13.52 12.07
N ALA A 438 -5.35 14.11 12.71
CA ALA A 438 -5.17 14.89 13.93
C ALA A 438 -4.49 14.10 15.07
N LYS A 439 -4.60 12.76 15.03
CA LYS A 439 -3.81 11.82 15.81
C LYS A 439 -3.12 10.91 14.82
N ASP A 440 -1.80 10.95 14.74
CA ASP A 440 -1.03 10.11 13.82
C ASP A 440 -1.16 8.63 14.25
N PRO A 441 -1.06 7.66 13.32
CA PRO A 441 -0.91 6.25 13.66
C PRO A 441 0.09 5.94 14.79
N VAL A 442 1.18 6.71 14.91
CA VAL A 442 2.13 6.57 16.04
C VAL A 442 1.50 7.00 17.37
N ASN A 443 0.78 8.13 17.42
CA ASN A 443 0.05 8.51 18.64
C ASN A 443 -1.01 7.46 18.98
N MET A 444 -1.72 6.95 17.98
CA MET A 444 -2.73 5.91 18.17
C MET A 444 -2.13 4.63 18.75
N ALA A 445 -0.92 4.24 18.35
CA ALA A 445 -0.21 3.12 18.95
C ALA A 445 0.11 3.38 20.44
N GLY A 446 0.58 4.59 20.78
CA GLY A 446 0.82 5.02 22.17
C GLY A 446 -0.45 4.99 23.03
N PHE A 447 -1.57 5.54 22.53
CA PHE A 447 -2.86 5.51 23.23
C PHE A 447 -3.36 4.08 23.47
N VAL A 448 -3.25 3.20 22.46
CA VAL A 448 -3.72 1.82 22.58
C VAL A 448 -2.82 1.01 23.53
N ALA A 449 -1.50 1.22 23.49
CA ALA A 449 -0.57 0.63 24.44
C ALA A 449 -0.87 1.07 25.88
N GLU A 450 -1.08 2.37 26.12
CA GLU A 450 -1.45 2.90 27.45
C GLU A 450 -2.76 2.27 27.95
N ASN A 451 -3.78 2.15 27.09
CA ASN A 451 -5.06 1.55 27.47
C ASN A 451 -4.92 0.06 27.83
N LEU A 452 -4.07 -0.68 27.13
CA LEU A 452 -3.75 -2.08 27.47
C LEU A 452 -3.06 -2.15 28.84
N LEU A 453 -2.05 -1.31 29.07
CA LEU A 453 -1.29 -1.28 30.33
C LEU A 453 -2.15 -0.92 31.54
N LYS A 454 -3.11 0.00 31.36
CA LYS A 454 -4.10 0.37 32.39
C LYS A 454 -5.22 -0.67 32.57
N GLY A 455 -5.20 -1.77 31.83
CA GLY A 455 -6.23 -2.81 31.88
C GLY A 455 -7.59 -2.35 31.34
N LEU A 456 -7.64 -1.25 30.59
CA LEU A 456 -8.88 -0.71 30.03
C LEU A 456 -9.38 -1.53 28.84
N VAL A 457 -8.48 -2.26 28.17
CA VAL A 457 -8.77 -3.17 27.05
C VAL A 457 -7.86 -4.40 27.14
N ARG A 458 -8.36 -5.53 26.63
CA ARG A 458 -7.57 -6.75 26.40
C ARG A 458 -7.66 -7.11 24.92
N PHE A 459 -6.53 -7.42 24.30
CA PHE A 459 -6.50 -7.94 22.93
C PHE A 459 -6.40 -9.45 22.96
N ALA A 460 -7.09 -10.11 22.03
CA ALA A 460 -6.89 -11.52 21.78
C ALA A 460 -5.70 -11.72 20.82
N GLU A 461 -5.15 -12.93 20.79
CA GLU A 461 -4.24 -13.33 19.72
C GLU A 461 -4.98 -13.40 18.38
N TRP A 462 -4.25 -13.22 17.28
CA TRP A 462 -4.82 -13.20 15.93
C TRP A 462 -5.48 -14.54 15.55
N ASP A 463 -5.01 -15.65 16.12
CA ASP A 463 -5.48 -17.03 15.88
C ASP A 463 -6.38 -17.55 17.03
N SER A 464 -6.95 -16.64 17.82
CA SER A 464 -7.78 -17.00 18.98
C SER A 464 -9.12 -17.63 18.61
N ILE A 465 -9.69 -17.26 17.46
CA ILE A 465 -10.98 -17.77 16.97
C ILE A 465 -10.87 -19.27 16.65
N GLU A 466 -9.71 -19.70 16.17
CA GLU A 466 -9.42 -21.07 15.76
C GLU A 466 -9.08 -21.95 16.98
N LYS A 467 -8.47 -21.35 18.01
CA LYS A 467 -8.06 -22.02 19.25
C LYS A 467 -9.20 -22.24 20.25
N ASP A 468 -10.13 -21.28 20.35
CA ASP A 468 -11.24 -21.33 21.30
C ASP A 468 -12.58 -21.22 20.57
N LYS A 469 -13.23 -22.38 20.39
CA LYS A 469 -14.54 -22.48 19.72
C LYS A 469 -15.72 -22.18 20.64
N ASP A 470 -15.51 -22.09 21.95
CA ASP A 470 -16.56 -21.84 22.93
C ASP A 470 -16.78 -20.33 23.16
N MET A 471 -15.87 -19.50 22.63
CA MET A 471 -15.93 -18.05 22.69
C MET A 471 -17.09 -17.48 21.85
N LEU A 472 -17.81 -16.50 22.40
CA LEU A 472 -18.83 -15.75 21.69
C LEU A 472 -18.17 -14.64 20.87
N ILE A 473 -18.30 -14.69 19.56
CA ILE A 473 -17.80 -13.63 18.68
C ILE A 473 -18.90 -12.61 18.44
N LEU A 474 -18.72 -11.41 19.01
CA LEU A 474 -19.63 -10.28 18.89
C LEU A 474 -19.18 -9.37 17.73
N ASP A 475 -19.84 -9.49 16.58
CA ASP A 475 -19.63 -8.59 15.45
C ASP A 475 -20.45 -7.31 15.66
N ILE A 476 -19.78 -6.20 15.91
CA ILE A 476 -20.43 -4.91 16.18
C ILE A 476 -20.51 -3.99 14.95
N ARG A 477 -20.23 -4.55 13.76
CA ARG A 477 -20.35 -3.84 12.48
C ARG A 477 -21.81 -3.65 12.09
N GLU A 478 -22.03 -2.64 11.25
CA GLU A 478 -23.34 -2.38 10.65
C GLU A 478 -23.62 -3.41 9.55
N ASP A 479 -24.91 -3.67 9.25
CA ASP A 479 -25.32 -4.68 8.27
C ASP A 479 -24.68 -4.48 6.88
N ALA A 480 -24.54 -3.23 6.45
CA ALA A 480 -23.90 -2.88 5.17
C ALA A 480 -22.44 -3.34 5.09
N GLU A 481 -21.71 -3.34 6.21
CA GLU A 481 -20.31 -3.80 6.25
C GLU A 481 -20.24 -5.34 6.24
N ARG A 482 -21.26 -6.01 6.79
CA ARG A 482 -21.35 -7.47 6.81
C ARG A 482 -21.69 -8.06 5.43
N MET A 483 -22.38 -7.28 4.59
CA MET A 483 -22.59 -7.66 3.18
C MET A 483 -21.27 -7.84 2.42
N ALA A 484 -20.21 -7.09 2.78
CA ALA A 484 -18.91 -7.22 2.14
C ALA A 484 -18.10 -8.41 2.67
N PHE A 485 -18.21 -8.69 3.97
CA PHE A 485 -17.57 -9.83 4.62
C PHE A 485 -18.31 -10.20 5.90
N THR A 486 -18.72 -11.46 6.03
CA THR A 486 -19.32 -12.00 7.24
C THR A 486 -18.46 -13.14 7.77
N LEU A 487 -18.08 -13.03 9.05
CA LEU A 487 -17.44 -14.11 9.77
C LEU A 487 -18.51 -15.12 10.23
N PRO A 488 -18.33 -16.44 10.01
CA PRO A 488 -19.29 -17.45 10.45
C PRO A 488 -19.39 -17.48 11.98
N ASN A 489 -20.51 -18.00 12.50
CA ASN A 489 -20.75 -18.18 13.94
C ASN A 489 -20.63 -16.90 14.79
N THR A 490 -21.01 -15.76 14.22
CA THR A 490 -21.02 -14.46 14.93
C THR A 490 -22.40 -14.07 15.42
N VAL A 491 -22.46 -13.46 16.60
CA VAL A 491 -23.61 -12.69 17.08
C VAL A 491 -23.42 -11.25 16.62
N ASN A 492 -24.36 -10.72 15.85
CA ASN A 492 -24.25 -9.34 15.37
C ASN A 492 -25.15 -8.38 16.15
N ILE A 493 -24.51 -7.41 16.81
CA ILE A 493 -25.18 -6.31 17.49
C ILE A 493 -24.39 -5.03 17.16
N PRO A 494 -24.84 -4.22 16.18
CA PRO A 494 -24.15 -2.99 15.81
C PRO A 494 -23.86 -2.09 17.02
N LEU A 495 -22.71 -1.41 17.03
CA LEU A 495 -22.27 -0.62 18.20
C LEU A 495 -23.34 0.38 18.69
N GLY A 496 -24.09 1.00 17.78
CA GLY A 496 -25.16 1.93 18.12
C GLY A 496 -26.34 1.29 18.87
N GLN A 497 -26.57 0.00 18.66
CA GLN A 497 -27.65 -0.78 19.27
C GLN A 497 -27.21 -1.52 20.54
N LEU A 498 -25.89 -1.75 20.71
CA LEU A 498 -25.33 -2.59 21.78
C LEU A 498 -25.77 -2.19 23.18
N ARG A 499 -25.94 -0.89 23.47
CA ARG A 499 -26.40 -0.43 24.80
C ARG A 499 -27.81 -0.92 25.15
N ASN A 500 -28.69 -0.99 24.16
CA ASN A 500 -30.10 -1.36 24.35
C ASN A 500 -30.32 -2.86 24.24
N ARG A 501 -29.34 -3.58 23.67
CA ARG A 501 -29.39 -5.02 23.39
C ARG A 501 -28.35 -5.79 24.20
N ILE A 502 -27.87 -5.22 25.30
CA ILE A 502 -26.80 -5.81 26.11
C ILE A 502 -27.25 -7.08 26.83
N ASP A 503 -28.54 -7.18 27.16
CA ASP A 503 -29.12 -8.33 27.85
C ASP A 503 -29.23 -9.58 26.96
N GLU A 504 -29.00 -9.45 25.64
CA GLU A 504 -28.86 -10.59 24.72
C GLU A 504 -27.52 -11.32 24.90
N LEU A 505 -26.57 -10.73 25.63
CA LEU A 505 -25.23 -11.26 25.84
C LEU A 505 -25.10 -11.96 27.19
N ASP A 506 -24.55 -13.17 27.16
CA ASP A 506 -24.21 -13.94 28.35
C ASP A 506 -22.94 -13.38 29.02
N LYS A 507 -23.03 -13.02 30.30
CA LYS A 507 -21.93 -12.45 31.08
C LYS A 507 -20.84 -13.45 31.45
N ASP A 508 -21.15 -14.75 31.48
CA ASP A 508 -20.22 -15.80 31.91
C ASP A 508 -19.35 -16.30 30.75
N LYS A 509 -19.81 -16.08 29.51
CA LYS A 509 -19.07 -16.39 28.29
C LYS A 509 -17.93 -15.40 28.04
N HIS A 510 -16.87 -15.91 27.42
CA HIS A 510 -15.83 -15.05 26.87
C HIS A 510 -16.37 -14.41 25.59
N ILE A 511 -16.43 -13.07 25.56
CA ILE A 511 -16.85 -12.29 24.41
C ILE A 511 -15.63 -11.72 23.68
N LEU A 512 -15.43 -12.12 22.43
CA LEU A 512 -14.48 -11.49 21.50
C LEU A 512 -15.21 -10.50 20.61
N ILE A 513 -14.80 -9.24 20.67
CA ILE A 513 -15.45 -8.18 19.91
C ILE A 513 -14.73 -7.93 18.60
N PHE A 514 -15.47 -8.00 17.50
CA PHE A 514 -14.96 -7.85 16.14
C PHE A 514 -15.57 -6.62 15.45
N CYS A 515 -14.72 -5.85 14.78
CA CYS A 515 -15.17 -4.75 13.91
C CYS A 515 -14.19 -4.53 12.75
N THR A 516 -14.44 -3.52 11.91
CA THR A 516 -13.64 -3.31 10.69
C THR A 516 -12.17 -2.98 10.94
N ILE A 517 -11.86 -2.13 11.93
CA ILE A 517 -10.48 -1.64 12.19
C ILE A 517 -10.08 -1.64 13.68
N GLY A 518 -10.87 -2.26 14.56
CA GLY A 518 -10.63 -2.32 16.00
C GLY A 518 -11.14 -1.14 16.84
N VAL A 519 -11.29 0.08 16.27
CA VAL A 519 -11.70 1.28 17.03
C VAL A 519 -13.07 1.12 17.69
N ARG A 520 -14.06 0.62 16.94
CA ARG A 520 -15.41 0.37 17.50
C ARG A 520 -15.38 -0.75 18.53
N SER A 521 -14.52 -1.76 18.33
CA SER A 521 -14.39 -2.89 19.25
C SER A 521 -13.88 -2.44 20.61
N TYR A 522 -12.95 -1.49 20.65
CA TYR A 522 -12.52 -0.85 21.89
C TYR A 522 -13.69 -0.17 22.62
N ASN A 523 -14.50 0.61 21.91
CA ASN A 523 -15.65 1.29 22.52
C ASN A 523 -16.69 0.30 23.09
N ALA A 524 -16.96 -0.78 22.36
CA ALA A 524 -17.82 -1.85 22.85
C ALA A 524 -17.20 -2.58 24.04
N SER A 525 -15.88 -2.84 24.03
CA SER A 525 -15.17 -3.47 25.15
C SER A 525 -15.30 -2.64 26.41
N ARG A 526 -15.08 -1.32 26.34
CA ARG A 526 -15.29 -0.41 27.47
C ARG A 526 -16.73 -0.45 27.98
N LEU A 527 -17.70 -0.41 27.07
CA LEU A 527 -19.12 -0.50 27.43
C LEU A 527 -19.44 -1.80 28.19
N LEU A 528 -19.00 -2.94 27.68
CA LEU A 528 -19.27 -4.24 28.31
C LEU A 528 -18.55 -4.37 29.67
N THR A 529 -17.29 -3.96 29.76
CA THR A 529 -16.54 -4.02 31.02
C THR A 529 -17.18 -3.17 32.12
N GLU A 530 -17.62 -1.94 31.80
CA GLU A 530 -18.35 -1.09 32.76
C GLU A 530 -19.73 -1.64 33.17
N LYS A 531 -20.28 -2.57 32.38
CA LYS A 531 -21.55 -3.28 32.67
C LYS A 531 -21.35 -4.63 33.36
N GLY A 532 -20.13 -4.91 33.81
CA GLY A 532 -19.77 -6.06 34.63
C GLY A 532 -19.37 -7.31 33.84
N PHE A 533 -19.14 -7.21 32.52
CA PHE A 533 -18.57 -8.32 31.76
C PHE A 533 -17.06 -8.42 32.02
N THR A 534 -16.60 -9.53 32.58
CA THR A 534 -15.21 -9.70 33.03
C THR A 534 -14.30 -10.42 32.03
N LYS A 535 -14.89 -11.16 31.08
CA LYS A 535 -14.19 -11.93 30.03
C LYS A 535 -14.44 -11.31 28.65
N VAL A 536 -13.88 -10.13 28.43
CA VAL A 536 -14.01 -9.39 27.17
C VAL A 536 -12.64 -9.16 26.54
N SER A 537 -12.49 -9.48 25.26
CA SER A 537 -11.30 -9.16 24.47
C SER A 537 -11.68 -8.57 23.11
N VAL A 538 -10.73 -7.89 22.49
CA VAL A 538 -10.85 -7.28 21.16
C VAL A 538 -10.01 -8.04 20.15
N TYR A 539 -10.58 -8.36 18.99
CA TYR A 539 -9.81 -8.93 17.89
C TYR A 539 -8.83 -7.87 17.32
N PRO A 540 -7.54 -8.19 17.14
CA PRO A 540 -6.53 -7.23 16.69
C PRO A 540 -6.79 -6.74 15.27
N ALA A 541 -6.54 -5.44 15.00
CA ALA A 541 -6.55 -4.79 13.68
C ALA A 541 -7.83 -4.91 12.80
N GLY A 542 -8.81 -5.72 13.16
CA GLY A 542 -10.14 -5.80 12.56
C GLY A 542 -10.26 -6.67 11.30
N THR A 543 -11.29 -6.42 10.50
CA THR A 543 -11.73 -7.29 9.39
C THR A 543 -10.69 -7.55 8.33
N ARG A 544 -10.01 -6.51 7.82
CA ARG A 544 -9.03 -6.72 6.72
C ARG A 544 -7.87 -7.57 7.20
N PHE A 545 -7.41 -7.36 8.43
CA PHE A 545 -6.36 -8.17 9.03
C PHE A 545 -6.78 -9.63 9.17
N TYR A 546 -8.01 -9.90 9.65
CA TYR A 546 -8.55 -11.28 9.70
C TYR A 546 -8.58 -11.96 8.32
N ILE A 547 -9.05 -11.25 7.29
CA ILE A 547 -9.08 -11.79 5.91
C ILE A 547 -7.67 -12.13 5.46
N SER A 548 -6.70 -11.23 5.68
CA SER A 548 -5.32 -11.46 5.29
C SER A 548 -4.66 -12.61 6.05
N THR A 549 -4.93 -12.79 7.36
CA THR A 549 -4.37 -13.91 8.13
C THR A 549 -4.98 -15.26 7.77
N HIS A 550 -6.13 -15.27 7.10
CA HIS A 550 -6.87 -16.47 6.67
C HIS A 550 -7.08 -16.51 5.16
N TYR A 551 -6.25 -15.83 4.39
CA TYR A 551 -6.48 -15.59 2.96
C TYR A 551 -6.60 -16.88 2.12
N LYS A 552 -6.02 -17.99 2.60
CA LYS A 552 -6.11 -19.31 1.96
C LYS A 552 -7.48 -19.96 2.10
N GLU A 553 -8.20 -19.70 3.17
CA GLU A 553 -9.56 -20.22 3.41
C GLU A 553 -10.59 -19.47 2.56
N PHE A 554 -10.27 -18.21 2.23
CA PHE A 554 -11.07 -17.33 1.40
C PHE A 554 -10.56 -17.27 -0.04
N GLN A 555 -9.99 -18.36 -0.59
CA GLN A 555 -9.70 -18.44 -2.04
C GLN A 555 -11.03 -18.35 -2.81
N MET A 556 -11.41 -17.11 -3.11
CA MET A 556 -12.65 -16.76 -3.78
C MET A 556 -12.53 -16.99 -5.28
N GLU A 557 -13.48 -17.74 -5.82
CA GLU A 557 -13.86 -17.66 -7.23
C GLU A 557 -14.09 -16.18 -7.60
N ASP A 558 -13.41 -15.73 -8.65
CA ASP A 558 -13.60 -14.44 -9.34
C ASP A 558 -13.67 -13.17 -8.47
N HIS A 559 -12.53 -12.81 -7.89
CA HIS A 559 -12.26 -11.43 -7.48
C HIS A 559 -11.73 -10.52 -8.61
N ALA A 560 -12.32 -10.62 -9.81
CA ALA A 560 -12.07 -9.71 -10.93
C ALA A 560 -12.64 -8.28 -10.72
N SER A 561 -13.13 -7.92 -9.53
CA SER A 561 -13.95 -6.71 -9.31
C SER A 561 -13.35 -5.63 -8.40
N TYR A 562 -12.11 -5.76 -7.93
CA TYR A 562 -11.42 -4.67 -7.19
C TYR A 562 -10.12 -4.17 -7.83
N PHE A 563 -9.89 -4.48 -9.11
CA PHE A 563 -8.76 -3.94 -9.86
C PHE A 563 -9.06 -2.52 -10.36
N VAL A 564 -8.34 -1.53 -9.84
CA VAL A 564 -7.94 -0.36 -10.62
C VAL A 564 -6.49 -0.65 -11.02
N SER A 565 -6.26 -1.07 -12.26
CA SER A 565 -4.91 -1.36 -12.75
C SER A 565 -4.12 -0.07 -12.89
N ASP A 566 -2.96 -0.02 -12.22
CA ASP A 566 -1.88 0.88 -12.54
C ASP A 566 -0.97 0.18 -13.56
N SER A 567 -1.16 0.48 -14.83
CA SER A 567 -0.20 0.08 -15.85
C SER A 567 -0.19 1.06 -17.01
N GLY A 568 0.88 1.85 -17.08
CA GLY A 568 1.34 2.40 -18.34
C GLY A 568 1.67 1.26 -19.33
N ARG A 569 0.81 1.12 -20.34
CA ARG A 569 1.01 0.60 -21.72
C ARG A 569 2.17 -0.40 -22.00
N GLN A 570 1.79 -1.56 -22.55
CA GLN A 570 2.43 -2.28 -23.68
C GLN A 570 1.26 -2.86 -24.52
N GLY A 571 0.95 -2.48 -25.77
CA GLY A 571 1.67 -2.66 -27.05
C GLY A 571 1.46 -4.10 -27.55
N ASP A 572 0.75 -4.47 -28.63
CA ASP A 572 0.21 -3.79 -29.81
C ASP A 572 -1.13 -4.41 -30.23
N ASP A 573 -2.16 -3.56 -30.30
CA ASP A 573 -3.20 -3.61 -31.35
C ASP A 573 -3.77 -2.20 -31.41
N LYS A 574 -3.05 -1.29 -32.09
CA LYS A 574 -3.62 0.00 -32.47
C LYS A 574 -4.72 -0.26 -33.49
N ALA A 575 -5.93 -0.57 -33.02
CA ALA A 575 -7.09 0.04 -33.66
C ALA A 575 -6.94 1.55 -33.40
N MET A 576 -6.42 2.30 -34.38
CA MET A 576 -6.42 3.77 -34.34
C MET A 576 -7.77 4.23 -33.80
N ALA A 577 -7.78 4.90 -32.64
CA ALA A 577 -8.98 5.56 -32.14
C ALA A 577 -9.44 6.54 -33.23
N SER A 578 -10.62 6.29 -33.80
CA SER A 578 -11.16 7.15 -34.86
C SER A 578 -11.53 8.54 -34.34
N ILE A 579 -11.86 8.65 -33.04
CA ILE A 579 -12.34 9.86 -32.39
C ILE A 579 -11.82 9.90 -30.94
N SER A 580 -11.38 11.07 -30.47
CA SER A 580 -11.00 11.33 -29.08
C SER A 580 -11.94 12.36 -28.45
N LEU A 581 -12.33 12.14 -27.20
CA LEU A 581 -13.27 12.95 -26.43
C LEU A 581 -12.71 13.28 -25.05
N ASP A 582 -12.47 14.57 -24.80
CA ASP A 582 -12.05 15.06 -23.49
C ASP A 582 -13.26 15.48 -22.64
N CYS A 583 -13.48 14.73 -21.57
CA CYS A 583 -14.47 14.94 -20.52
C CYS A 583 -13.81 15.40 -19.20
N SER A 584 -12.53 15.76 -19.21
CA SER A 584 -11.82 16.31 -18.05
C SER A 584 -12.52 17.56 -17.54
N GLY A 585 -12.57 17.69 -16.21
CA GLY A 585 -13.27 18.77 -15.54
C GLY A 585 -14.76 18.52 -15.29
N LEU A 586 -15.40 17.53 -15.91
CA LEU A 586 -16.80 17.18 -15.63
C LEU A 586 -16.92 16.25 -14.42
N GLN A 587 -18.09 16.25 -13.79
CA GLN A 587 -18.47 15.35 -12.68
C GLN A 587 -19.70 14.51 -13.07
N CYS A 588 -19.92 13.38 -12.40
CA CYS A 588 -21.08 12.50 -12.62
C CYS A 588 -22.42 13.28 -12.64
N PRO A 589 -23.30 13.09 -13.66
CA PRO A 589 -23.26 12.09 -14.74
C PRO A 589 -22.59 12.57 -16.05
N GLY A 590 -21.96 13.75 -16.06
CA GLY A 590 -21.49 14.47 -17.25
C GLY A 590 -20.64 13.66 -18.24
N PRO A 591 -19.58 12.96 -17.79
CA PRO A 591 -18.73 12.14 -18.67
C PRO A 591 -19.50 11.07 -19.45
N ILE A 592 -20.39 10.32 -18.79
CA ILE A 592 -21.18 9.25 -19.43
C ILE A 592 -22.20 9.81 -20.40
N MET A 593 -22.81 10.96 -20.08
CA MET A 593 -23.73 11.62 -20.99
C MET A 593 -23.04 12.07 -22.28
N LYS A 594 -21.85 12.67 -22.20
CA LYS A 594 -21.09 13.06 -23.40
C LYS A 594 -20.70 11.84 -24.23
N VAL A 595 -20.26 10.77 -23.59
CA VAL A 595 -19.96 9.50 -24.27
C VAL A 595 -21.18 8.97 -25.02
N PHE A 596 -22.36 8.97 -24.39
CA PHE A 596 -23.61 8.56 -25.02
C PHE A 596 -24.00 9.45 -26.21
N GLU A 597 -23.90 10.78 -26.08
CA GLU A 597 -24.20 11.72 -27.16
C GLU A 597 -23.24 11.56 -28.35
N THR A 598 -21.93 11.44 -28.10
CA THR A 598 -20.92 11.23 -29.15
C THR A 598 -21.08 9.87 -29.83
N LEU A 599 -21.40 8.82 -29.09
CA LEU A 599 -21.61 7.49 -29.67
C LEU A 599 -22.87 7.43 -30.56
N LYS A 600 -23.89 8.29 -30.36
CA LYS A 600 -25.04 8.38 -31.28
C LYS A 600 -24.64 8.81 -32.69
N THR A 601 -23.62 9.65 -32.82
CA THR A 601 -23.16 10.18 -34.11
C THR A 601 -22.10 9.31 -34.79
N MET A 602 -21.60 8.26 -34.12
CA MET A 602 -20.55 7.35 -34.64
C MET A 602 -21.12 6.20 -35.48
N ALA A 603 -20.32 5.65 -36.40
CA ALA A 603 -20.65 4.43 -37.13
C ALA A 603 -20.32 3.16 -36.30
N PRO A 604 -21.05 2.04 -36.46
CA PRO A 604 -20.73 0.79 -35.77
C PRO A 604 -19.30 0.31 -36.03
N GLY A 605 -18.62 -0.21 -35.01
CA GLY A 605 -17.24 -0.69 -35.10
C GLY A 605 -16.15 0.38 -34.88
N GLN A 606 -16.51 1.67 -34.88
CA GLN A 606 -15.59 2.77 -34.55
C GLN A 606 -15.23 2.79 -33.07
N THR A 607 -14.02 3.26 -32.76
CA THR A 607 -13.46 3.39 -31.40
C THR A 607 -13.42 4.86 -30.97
N LEU A 608 -13.86 5.10 -29.73
CA LEU A 608 -13.87 6.37 -29.02
C LEU A 608 -12.92 6.29 -27.83
N GLU A 609 -11.89 7.13 -27.79
CA GLU A 609 -11.07 7.33 -26.60
C GLU A 609 -11.67 8.46 -25.75
N VAL A 610 -11.86 8.24 -24.46
CA VAL A 610 -12.50 9.18 -23.54
C VAL A 610 -11.57 9.45 -22.36
N THR A 611 -11.22 10.71 -22.14
CA THR A 611 -10.45 11.13 -20.96
C THR A 611 -11.37 11.83 -19.96
N ALA A 612 -11.31 11.49 -18.67
CA ALA A 612 -12.09 12.14 -17.62
C ALA A 612 -11.29 12.29 -16.33
N SER A 613 -11.59 13.33 -15.54
CA SER A 613 -10.97 13.56 -14.22
C SER A 613 -11.83 13.09 -13.05
N ASP A 614 -13.07 12.64 -13.31
CA ASP A 614 -13.99 12.16 -12.29
C ASP A 614 -13.64 10.71 -11.87
N PRO A 615 -13.35 10.45 -10.58
CA PRO A 615 -13.06 9.10 -10.07
C PRO A 615 -14.23 8.11 -10.22
N GLY A 616 -15.48 8.57 -10.36
CA GLY A 616 -16.63 7.71 -10.64
C GLY A 616 -16.65 7.13 -12.06
N PHE A 617 -16.03 7.83 -13.02
CA PHE A 617 -16.15 7.52 -14.45
C PHE A 617 -15.68 6.12 -14.83
N SER A 618 -14.56 5.65 -14.26
CA SER A 618 -13.98 4.34 -14.59
C SER A 618 -14.91 3.16 -14.26
N ARG A 619 -15.73 3.30 -13.21
CA ARG A 619 -16.74 2.31 -12.82
C ARG A 619 -17.99 2.44 -13.69
N ASP A 620 -18.43 3.68 -13.89
CA ASP A 620 -19.64 3.98 -14.65
C ASP A 620 -19.51 3.57 -16.12
N ILE A 621 -18.35 3.80 -16.76
CA ILE A 621 -18.12 3.47 -18.18
C ILE A 621 -18.10 1.95 -18.43
N SER A 622 -17.54 1.17 -17.50
CA SER A 622 -17.53 -0.29 -17.57
C SER A 622 -18.93 -0.88 -17.39
N ALA A 623 -19.73 -0.33 -16.46
CA ALA A 623 -21.12 -0.72 -16.30
C ALA A 623 -21.96 -0.31 -17.53
N TRP A 624 -21.68 0.85 -18.10
CA TRP A 624 -22.36 1.40 -19.26
C TRP A 624 -22.11 0.60 -20.53
N CYS A 625 -20.86 0.26 -20.85
CA CYS A 625 -20.51 -0.55 -22.03
C CYS A 625 -21.18 -1.93 -22.01
N ARG A 626 -21.06 -2.65 -20.88
CA ARG A 626 -21.69 -3.97 -20.69
C ARG A 626 -23.20 -3.96 -20.93
N ARG A 627 -23.88 -2.86 -20.62
CA ARG A 627 -25.34 -2.76 -20.68
C ARG A 627 -25.87 -2.17 -21.99
N THR A 628 -25.08 -1.37 -22.68
CA THR A 628 -25.47 -0.74 -23.95
C THR A 628 -25.04 -1.53 -25.18
N GLY A 629 -24.38 -2.68 -25.00
CA GLY A 629 -23.88 -3.52 -26.09
C GLY A 629 -22.61 -2.97 -26.77
N ASN A 630 -21.96 -1.97 -26.16
CA ASN A 630 -20.68 -1.43 -26.60
C ASN A 630 -19.53 -2.18 -25.92
N THR A 631 -18.39 -2.31 -26.60
CA THR A 631 -17.24 -3.03 -26.05
C THR A 631 -16.28 -2.04 -25.40
N LEU A 632 -16.03 -2.20 -24.09
CA LEU A 632 -14.93 -1.49 -23.43
C LEU A 632 -13.62 -2.18 -23.82
N VAL A 633 -12.74 -1.47 -24.53
CA VAL A 633 -11.46 -1.97 -25.03
C VAL A 633 -10.36 -1.79 -23.99
N SER A 634 -10.31 -0.63 -23.32
CA SER A 634 -9.41 -0.37 -22.19
C SER A 634 -10.01 0.64 -21.22
N ASN A 635 -9.52 0.67 -19.98
CA ASN A 635 -9.95 1.58 -18.92
C ASN A 635 -8.79 1.78 -17.94
N ASP A 636 -7.93 2.73 -18.29
CA ASP A 636 -6.64 2.95 -17.67
C ASP A 636 -6.67 4.21 -16.80
N LYS A 637 -5.80 4.27 -15.78
CA LYS A 637 -5.54 5.48 -15.03
C LYS A 637 -4.15 6.02 -15.40
N VAL A 638 -4.09 7.27 -15.83
CA VAL A 638 -2.83 7.94 -16.20
C VAL A 638 -2.66 9.16 -15.30
N GLY A 639 -1.83 9.05 -14.27
CA GLY A 639 -1.67 10.12 -13.28
C GLY A 639 -2.96 10.41 -12.50
N SER A 640 -3.51 11.62 -12.64
CA SER A 640 -4.76 12.05 -11.99
C SER A 640 -6.02 11.91 -12.86
N THR A 641 -5.92 11.37 -14.07
CA THR A 641 -7.03 11.24 -15.02
C THR A 641 -7.29 9.76 -15.38
N TYR A 642 -8.52 9.50 -15.81
CA TYR A 642 -9.03 8.18 -16.23
C TYR A 642 -9.24 8.21 -17.74
N VAL A 643 -8.71 7.22 -18.45
CA VAL A 643 -8.75 7.10 -19.91
C VAL A 643 -9.41 5.79 -20.28
N ALA A 644 -10.56 5.83 -20.95
CA ALA A 644 -11.28 4.64 -21.40
C ALA A 644 -11.41 4.62 -22.93
N VAL A 645 -11.18 3.47 -23.54
CA VAL A 645 -11.40 3.27 -24.97
C VAL A 645 -12.65 2.41 -25.17
N VAL A 646 -13.65 2.93 -25.88
CA VAL A 646 -14.94 2.28 -26.12
C VAL A 646 -15.13 2.04 -27.61
N LYS A 647 -15.45 0.81 -28.02
CA LYS A 647 -15.81 0.44 -29.39
C LYS A 647 -17.34 0.37 -29.53
N LYS A 648 -17.89 1.06 -30.52
CA LYS A 648 -19.34 1.07 -30.79
C LYS A 648 -19.81 -0.30 -31.27
N GLY A 649 -20.84 -0.84 -30.62
CA GLY A 649 -21.47 -2.11 -30.97
C GLY A 649 -22.17 -2.10 -32.33
N GLY A 650 -22.27 -3.27 -32.98
CA GLY A 650 -22.85 -3.51 -34.30
C GLY A 650 -24.38 -3.39 -34.40
N GLY A 651 -25.08 -3.27 -33.27
CA GLY A 651 -26.53 -3.07 -33.26
C GLY A 651 -26.86 -1.63 -33.61
N SER A 652 -27.80 -1.42 -34.53
CA SER A 652 -28.60 -0.20 -34.49
C SER A 652 -29.06 -0.01 -33.05
N VAL A 653 -28.97 1.21 -32.52
CA VAL A 653 -29.69 1.56 -31.29
C VAL A 653 -31.18 1.61 -31.66
N SER A 654 -31.77 0.48 -32.05
CA SER A 654 -33.16 0.25 -31.78
C SER A 654 -33.21 0.02 -30.28
N VAL A 655 -33.76 0.99 -29.56
CA VAL A 655 -34.35 0.73 -28.24
C VAL A 655 -35.15 -0.56 -28.41
N PRO A 656 -34.76 -1.68 -27.77
CA PRO A 656 -35.53 -2.90 -27.94
C PRO A 656 -36.91 -2.60 -27.37
N ALA A 657 -37.91 -2.52 -28.24
CA ALA A 657 -39.29 -2.69 -27.84
C ALA A 657 -39.47 -4.18 -27.51
N GLN A 658 -38.91 -4.62 -26.38
CA GLN A 658 -39.12 -5.96 -25.84
C GLN A 658 -39.21 -5.89 -24.32
N VAL A 659 -40.45 -5.74 -23.87
CA VAL A 659 -41.12 -6.45 -22.77
C VAL A 659 -40.18 -7.13 -21.77
N GLY A 660 -39.59 -6.33 -20.88
CA GLY A 660 -38.96 -6.78 -19.64
C GLY A 660 -39.07 -5.66 -18.61
N ASN A 661 -39.43 -6.00 -17.37
CA ASN A 661 -39.57 -5.04 -16.26
C ASN A 661 -38.20 -4.49 -15.85
N ASP A 662 -37.69 -3.51 -16.59
CA ASP A 662 -36.33 -3.02 -16.42
C ASP A 662 -36.22 -1.49 -16.27
N GLY A 663 -37.38 -0.83 -16.19
CA GLY A 663 -37.57 0.58 -15.88
C GLY A 663 -37.16 0.94 -14.46
N LYS A 664 -37.07 2.25 -14.20
CA LYS A 664 -36.75 2.84 -12.89
C LYS A 664 -37.84 3.83 -12.49
N THR A 665 -38.36 3.67 -11.29
CA THR A 665 -39.26 4.66 -10.69
C THR A 665 -38.58 5.39 -9.54
N ILE A 666 -38.82 6.70 -9.46
CA ILE A 666 -38.31 7.55 -8.38
C ILE A 666 -39.47 8.39 -7.86
N ILE A 667 -39.87 8.20 -6.61
CA ILE A 667 -40.79 9.10 -5.91
C ILE A 667 -39.96 10.25 -5.36
N VAL A 668 -40.30 11.48 -5.76
CA VAL A 668 -39.71 12.71 -5.22
C VAL A 668 -40.75 13.35 -4.32
N PHE A 669 -40.63 13.05 -3.02
CA PHE A 669 -41.52 13.59 -1.99
C PHE A 669 -40.99 14.92 -1.45
N ASP A 670 -39.66 15.04 -1.32
CA ASP A 670 -39.02 16.20 -0.71
C ASP A 670 -38.74 17.34 -1.72
N GLY A 671 -38.82 18.58 -1.24
CA GLY A 671 -38.54 19.80 -2.01
C GLY A 671 -37.18 20.44 -1.72
N ASP A 672 -36.36 19.84 -0.86
CA ASP A 672 -35.04 20.36 -0.51
C ASP A 672 -34.04 20.18 -1.68
N LEU A 673 -33.24 21.22 -1.91
CA LEU A 673 -32.35 21.36 -3.06
C LEU A 673 -31.40 20.17 -3.24
N ASP A 674 -30.76 19.71 -2.16
CA ASP A 674 -29.79 18.61 -2.17
C ASP A 674 -30.43 17.26 -2.50
N LYS A 675 -31.64 16.99 -2.00
CA LYS A 675 -32.37 15.75 -2.28
C LYS A 675 -32.87 15.72 -3.72
N VAL A 676 -33.41 16.84 -4.20
CA VAL A 676 -33.88 16.98 -5.58
C VAL A 676 -32.72 16.88 -6.58
N ILE A 677 -31.56 17.47 -6.29
CA ILE A 677 -30.35 17.29 -7.11
C ILE A 677 -29.98 15.81 -7.20
N ALA A 678 -29.97 15.08 -6.08
CA ALA A 678 -29.67 13.66 -6.07
C ALA A 678 -30.67 12.86 -6.94
N SER A 679 -31.98 13.14 -6.83
CA SER A 679 -33.01 12.49 -7.66
C SER A 679 -32.75 12.68 -9.15
N PHE A 680 -32.42 13.89 -9.60
CA PHE A 680 -32.17 14.17 -11.01
C PHE A 680 -30.81 13.66 -11.52
N ILE A 681 -29.78 13.56 -10.67
CA ILE A 681 -28.51 12.90 -11.02
C ILE A 681 -28.77 11.41 -11.29
N ILE A 682 -29.50 10.74 -10.39
CA ILE A 682 -29.86 9.33 -10.53
C ILE A 682 -30.71 9.11 -11.80
N ALA A 683 -31.71 9.95 -12.03
CA ALA A 683 -32.59 9.84 -13.19
C ALA A 683 -31.83 10.03 -14.52
N ASN A 684 -30.97 11.05 -14.62
CA ASN A 684 -30.16 11.28 -15.82
C ASN A 684 -29.14 10.14 -16.06
N GLY A 685 -28.52 9.63 -15.00
CA GLY A 685 -27.63 8.46 -15.09
C GLY A 685 -28.37 7.23 -15.61
N ALA A 686 -29.54 6.92 -15.04
CA ALA A 686 -30.37 5.81 -15.48
C ALA A 686 -30.84 5.96 -16.95
N ALA A 687 -31.27 7.16 -17.36
CA ALA A 687 -31.67 7.44 -18.73
C ALA A 687 -30.50 7.30 -19.72
N ALA A 688 -29.29 7.76 -19.35
CA ALA A 688 -28.08 7.59 -20.17
C ALA A 688 -27.65 6.12 -20.32
N MET A 689 -28.05 5.25 -19.39
CA MET A 689 -27.90 3.79 -19.48
C MET A 689 -28.99 3.11 -20.33
N GLY A 690 -29.85 3.90 -21.01
CA GLY A 690 -30.92 3.39 -21.86
C GLY A 690 -32.15 2.91 -21.10
N ARG A 691 -32.33 3.30 -19.84
CA ARG A 691 -33.49 2.88 -19.02
C ARG A 691 -34.66 3.83 -19.22
N ARG A 692 -35.88 3.28 -19.25
CA ARG A 692 -37.10 4.07 -19.05
C ARG A 692 -37.14 4.51 -17.59
N VAL A 693 -37.23 5.82 -17.36
CA VAL A 693 -37.27 6.38 -16.00
C VAL A 693 -38.55 7.17 -15.84
N THR A 694 -39.29 6.89 -14.77
CA THR A 694 -40.45 7.69 -14.34
C THR A 694 -40.14 8.34 -12.99
N MET A 695 -40.21 9.66 -12.94
CA MET A 695 -40.09 10.44 -11.71
C MET A 695 -41.48 10.94 -11.30
N PHE A 696 -41.95 10.51 -10.12
CA PHE A 696 -43.26 10.88 -9.57
C PHE A 696 -43.10 11.91 -8.46
N PHE A 697 -43.52 13.14 -8.74
CA PHE A 697 -43.44 14.26 -7.81
C PHE A 697 -44.74 14.38 -7.02
N THR A 698 -44.62 14.35 -5.71
CA THR A 698 -45.75 14.45 -4.79
C THR A 698 -45.40 15.38 -3.61
N PHE A 699 -46.42 15.89 -2.93
CA PHE A 699 -46.26 16.82 -1.81
C PHE A 699 -45.20 17.91 -2.09
N TRP A 700 -44.20 18.06 -1.23
CA TRP A 700 -43.20 19.14 -1.32
C TRP A 700 -42.37 19.11 -2.59
N GLY A 701 -42.15 17.93 -3.17
CA GLY A 701 -41.47 17.73 -4.44
C GLY A 701 -42.17 18.44 -5.62
N LEU A 702 -43.49 18.64 -5.57
CA LEU A 702 -44.23 19.37 -6.62
C LEU A 702 -43.73 20.81 -6.80
N ASN A 703 -43.14 21.42 -5.77
CA ASN A 703 -42.62 22.78 -5.86
C ASN A 703 -41.44 22.91 -6.84
N VAL A 704 -40.73 21.81 -7.10
CA VAL A 704 -39.64 21.72 -8.08
C VAL A 704 -40.17 21.96 -9.49
N LEU A 705 -41.38 21.45 -9.79
CA LEU A 705 -42.00 21.50 -11.11
C LEU A 705 -42.73 22.81 -11.40
N ARG A 706 -42.83 23.73 -10.44
CA ARG A 706 -43.53 25.01 -10.63
C ARG A 706 -42.72 25.98 -11.50
N LYS A 707 -43.40 26.70 -12.40
CA LYS A 707 -42.85 27.84 -13.13
C LYS A 707 -42.40 28.94 -12.15
N THR A 708 -41.20 29.48 -12.38
CA THR A 708 -40.63 30.55 -11.55
C THR A 708 -41.46 31.84 -11.60
N LYS A 709 -42.06 32.14 -12.76
CA LYS A 709 -42.97 33.29 -12.96
C LYS A 709 -44.38 32.97 -12.47
N LYS A 710 -44.99 33.91 -11.74
CA LYS A 710 -46.37 33.80 -11.27
C LYS A 710 -47.33 33.69 -12.47
N GLN A 711 -48.19 32.67 -12.45
CA GLN A 711 -49.25 32.49 -13.45
C GLN A 711 -50.57 33.05 -12.94
N LYS A 712 -51.41 33.55 -13.85
CA LYS A 712 -52.78 33.98 -13.52
C LYS A 712 -53.68 32.75 -13.59
N VAL A 713 -54.03 32.20 -12.43
CA VAL A 713 -54.90 31.03 -12.29
C VAL A 713 -56.01 31.32 -11.29
N LYS A 714 -57.20 30.74 -11.51
CA LYS A 714 -58.34 30.85 -10.59
C LYS A 714 -58.13 29.86 -9.43
N LYS A 715 -58.13 30.36 -8.20
CA LYS A 715 -57.94 29.59 -6.96
C LYS A 715 -58.94 30.02 -5.90
N SER A 716 -59.30 29.12 -5.00
CA SER A 716 -60.02 29.48 -3.77
C SER A 716 -59.13 30.34 -2.86
N PHE A 717 -59.72 31.06 -1.89
CA PHE A 717 -58.97 31.91 -0.97
C PHE A 717 -57.88 31.13 -0.20
N LEU A 718 -58.21 29.91 0.25
CA LEU A 718 -57.30 29.03 0.98
C LEU A 718 -56.16 28.51 0.08
N GLU A 719 -56.47 28.08 -1.15
CA GLU A 719 -55.47 27.65 -2.15
C GLU A 719 -54.52 28.78 -2.55
N ALA A 720 -55.04 30.01 -2.67
CA ALA A 720 -54.23 31.18 -2.98
C ALA A 720 -53.24 31.52 -1.85
N MET A 721 -53.68 31.39 -0.60
CA MET A 721 -52.84 31.58 0.59
C MET A 721 -51.75 30.49 0.68
N PHE A 722 -52.13 29.22 0.54
CA PHE A 722 -51.19 28.09 0.58
C PHE A 722 -50.16 28.17 -0.56
N GLY A 723 -50.61 28.49 -1.78
CA GLY A 723 -49.75 28.70 -2.95
C GLY A 723 -48.79 29.89 -2.87
N MET A 724 -49.03 30.84 -1.96
CA MET A 724 -48.13 31.97 -1.66
C MET A 724 -47.01 31.57 -0.69
N MET A 725 -47.29 30.67 0.26
CA MET A 725 -46.31 30.22 1.27
C MET A 725 -45.27 29.23 0.71
N MET A 726 -45.59 28.56 -0.40
CA MET A 726 -44.72 27.54 -0.99
C MET A 726 -43.73 28.11 -2.02
N PRO A 727 -42.50 27.54 -2.10
CA PRO A 727 -41.50 27.98 -3.07
C PRO A 727 -41.99 27.79 -4.51
N ARG A 728 -41.58 28.72 -5.39
CA ARG A 728 -41.93 28.73 -6.81
C ARG A 728 -40.72 28.37 -7.66
N GLY A 729 -40.66 27.11 -8.06
CA GLY A 729 -39.65 26.59 -8.96
C GLY A 729 -38.27 26.41 -8.34
N ILE A 730 -37.42 25.78 -9.14
CA ILE A 730 -36.08 25.27 -8.81
C ILE A 730 -35.18 26.31 -8.13
N SER A 731 -35.26 27.56 -8.57
CA SER A 731 -34.40 28.64 -8.07
C SER A 731 -34.59 28.98 -6.58
N LYS A 732 -35.77 28.68 -6.01
CA LYS A 732 -36.15 29.03 -4.62
C LYS A 732 -36.03 27.87 -3.63
N LEU A 733 -35.55 26.72 -4.07
CA LEU A 733 -35.31 25.57 -3.19
C LEU A 733 -34.11 25.83 -2.26
N LYS A 734 -34.19 25.21 -1.08
CA LYS A 734 -33.28 25.43 0.06
C LYS A 734 -32.58 24.12 0.41
N LEU A 735 -31.36 24.18 0.96
CA LEU A 735 -30.71 22.98 1.50
C LEU A 735 -31.47 22.44 2.72
N SER A 736 -31.55 21.10 2.81
CA SER A 736 -32.21 20.36 3.89
C SER A 736 -31.55 20.57 5.26
N LYS A 737 -30.22 20.72 5.28
CA LYS A 737 -29.41 20.98 6.47
C LYS A 737 -28.42 22.10 6.18
N MET A 738 -27.96 22.77 7.25
CA MET A 738 -26.94 23.82 7.17
C MET A 738 -27.31 24.99 6.25
N ASN A 739 -28.61 25.31 6.14
CA ASN A 739 -29.10 26.38 5.28
C ASN A 739 -28.54 27.77 5.63
N MET A 740 -28.30 28.03 6.93
CA MET A 740 -27.70 29.27 7.46
C MET A 740 -28.32 30.55 6.87
N GLY A 741 -29.66 30.65 6.90
CA GLY A 741 -30.39 31.80 6.36
C GLY A 741 -30.26 31.99 4.84
N GLY A 742 -29.87 30.94 4.10
CA GLY A 742 -29.61 30.95 2.66
C GLY A 742 -28.13 30.95 2.28
N MET A 743 -27.22 31.22 3.24
CA MET A 743 -25.77 31.22 2.98
C MET A 743 -25.25 29.83 2.59
N GLY A 744 -25.73 28.77 3.24
CA GLY A 744 -25.35 27.40 2.90
C GLY A 744 -25.77 27.02 1.48
N THR A 745 -26.99 27.41 1.08
CA THR A 745 -27.52 27.19 -0.27
C THR A 745 -26.69 27.93 -1.32
N ALA A 746 -26.30 29.18 -1.05
CA ALA A 746 -25.44 29.96 -1.94
C ALA A 746 -24.03 29.36 -2.05
N LEU A 747 -23.46 28.91 -0.93
CA LEU A 747 -22.16 28.25 -0.88
C LEU A 747 -22.17 26.94 -1.65
N MET A 748 -23.19 26.09 -1.49
CA MET A 748 -23.32 24.84 -2.23
C MET A 748 -23.43 25.10 -3.74
N LYS A 749 -24.27 26.05 -4.16
CA LYS A 749 -24.37 26.44 -5.58
C LYS A 749 -23.04 26.98 -6.13
N LYS A 750 -22.24 27.67 -5.30
CA LYS A 750 -20.90 28.11 -5.68
C LYS A 750 -19.93 26.92 -5.82
N ILE A 751 -19.88 26.02 -4.83
CA ILE A 751 -19.05 24.81 -4.88
C ILE A 751 -19.40 23.95 -6.11
N MET A 752 -20.69 23.78 -6.41
CA MET A 752 -21.13 23.05 -7.61
C MET A 752 -20.59 23.68 -8.89
N ARG A 753 -20.64 25.02 -9.02
CA ARG A 753 -20.03 25.72 -10.16
C ARG A 753 -18.51 25.57 -10.20
N ASP A 754 -17.84 25.76 -9.07
CA ASP A 754 -16.38 25.64 -8.95
C ASP A 754 -15.90 24.20 -9.25
N LYS A 755 -16.80 23.21 -9.10
CA LYS A 755 -16.57 21.79 -9.40
C LYS A 755 -17.22 21.32 -10.71
N ASN A 756 -17.74 22.22 -11.54
CA ASN A 756 -18.42 21.91 -12.81
C ASN A 756 -19.53 20.85 -12.70
N VAL A 757 -20.28 20.86 -11.60
CA VAL A 757 -21.51 20.08 -11.45
C VAL A 757 -22.65 20.88 -12.09
N ASP A 758 -23.45 20.23 -12.94
CA ASP A 758 -24.61 20.86 -13.59
C ASP A 758 -25.56 21.48 -12.56
N SER A 759 -26.16 22.62 -12.91
CA SER A 759 -27.21 23.21 -12.09
C SER A 759 -28.45 22.32 -12.11
N LEU A 760 -29.31 22.45 -11.10
CA LEU A 760 -30.56 21.67 -11.06
C LEU A 760 -31.45 22.00 -12.28
N GLU A 761 -31.45 23.25 -12.77
CA GLU A 761 -32.15 23.61 -14.00
C GLU A 761 -31.61 22.87 -15.24
N ASP A 762 -30.29 22.68 -15.33
CA ASP A 762 -29.67 21.95 -16.43
C ASP A 762 -29.92 20.45 -16.32
N LEU A 763 -29.89 19.89 -15.11
CA LEU A 763 -30.23 18.49 -14.85
C LEU A 763 -31.68 18.16 -15.23
N VAL A 764 -32.64 19.06 -14.94
CA VAL A 764 -34.05 18.90 -15.34
C VAL A 764 -34.21 18.90 -16.85
N LYS A 765 -33.58 19.86 -17.55
CA LYS A 765 -33.63 19.92 -19.02
C LYS A 765 -33.00 18.70 -19.67
N LYS A 766 -31.87 18.23 -19.14
CA LYS A 766 -31.19 17.01 -19.58
C LYS A 766 -32.09 15.78 -19.41
N ALA A 767 -32.77 15.65 -18.27
CA ALA A 767 -33.67 14.54 -18.00
C ALA A 767 -34.85 14.51 -18.99
N MET A 768 -35.49 15.67 -19.21
CA MET A 768 -36.58 15.80 -20.20
C MET A 768 -36.10 15.48 -21.62
N LYS A 769 -34.94 16.01 -22.03
CA LYS A 769 -34.35 15.72 -23.35
C LYS A 769 -33.95 14.26 -23.52
N ALA A 770 -33.58 13.58 -22.43
CA ALA A 770 -33.26 12.16 -22.40
C ALA A 770 -34.49 11.25 -22.37
N GLY A 771 -35.72 11.80 -22.32
CA GLY A 771 -36.97 11.03 -22.32
C GLY A 771 -37.40 10.51 -20.94
N VAL A 772 -36.91 11.11 -19.84
CA VAL A 772 -37.41 10.81 -18.50
C VAL A 772 -38.84 11.32 -18.36
N LYS A 773 -39.76 10.42 -17.98
CA LYS A 773 -41.17 10.74 -17.75
C LYS A 773 -41.31 11.43 -16.39
N ILE A 774 -41.72 12.70 -16.38
CA ILE A 774 -41.93 13.48 -15.17
C ILE A 774 -43.42 13.58 -14.90
N VAL A 775 -43.87 13.02 -13.77
CA VAL A 775 -45.29 12.92 -13.41
C VAL A 775 -45.57 13.74 -12.16
N ALA A 776 -46.54 14.63 -12.20
CA ALA A 776 -47.05 15.38 -11.05
C ALA A 776 -48.29 14.70 -10.46
N CYS A 777 -48.27 14.48 -9.15
CA CYS A 777 -49.37 13.85 -8.42
C CYS A 777 -50.60 14.76 -8.34
N THR A 778 -51.69 14.39 -9.01
CA THR A 778 -52.93 15.19 -9.07
C THR A 778 -53.57 15.41 -7.70
N MET A 779 -53.63 14.38 -6.85
CA MET A 779 -54.15 14.51 -5.48
C MET A 779 -53.34 15.53 -4.65
N SER A 780 -52.00 15.47 -4.75
CA SER A 780 -51.13 16.41 -4.04
C SER A 780 -51.23 17.82 -4.64
N MET A 781 -51.44 17.96 -5.94
CA MET A 781 -51.71 19.24 -6.58
C MET A 781 -53.02 19.86 -6.07
N ASP A 782 -54.08 19.08 -5.92
CA ASP A 782 -55.36 19.55 -5.39
C ASP A 782 -55.23 19.99 -3.92
N VAL A 783 -54.59 19.16 -3.08
CA VAL A 783 -54.35 19.49 -1.66
C VAL A 783 -53.51 20.75 -1.50
N MET A 784 -52.51 20.95 -2.37
CA MET A 784 -51.59 22.10 -2.30
C MET A 784 -52.07 23.30 -3.12
N GLY A 785 -53.23 23.20 -3.78
CA GLY A 785 -53.79 24.24 -4.63
C GLY A 785 -52.89 24.63 -5.81
N ILE A 786 -52.15 23.69 -6.38
CA ILE A 786 -51.29 23.89 -7.56
C ILE A 786 -52.10 23.53 -8.82
N LYS A 787 -52.18 24.44 -9.80
CA LYS A 787 -52.86 24.18 -11.07
C LYS A 787 -51.87 23.80 -12.17
N GLU A 788 -52.33 23.08 -13.18
CA GLU A 788 -51.48 22.60 -14.29
C GLU A 788 -50.75 23.74 -15.01
N GLU A 789 -51.39 24.90 -15.16
CA GLU A 789 -50.79 26.07 -15.82
C GLU A 789 -49.59 26.62 -15.05
N GLU A 790 -49.47 26.30 -13.76
CA GLU A 790 -48.32 26.66 -12.92
C GLU A 790 -47.13 25.71 -13.05
N LEU A 791 -47.26 24.57 -13.73
CA LEU A 791 -46.17 23.60 -13.93
C LEU A 791 -45.32 23.93 -15.17
N ILE A 792 -44.05 23.52 -15.16
CA ILE A 792 -43.16 23.59 -16.32
C ILE A 792 -43.68 22.70 -17.45
N ASP A 793 -43.38 23.08 -18.70
CA ASP A 793 -43.88 22.36 -19.87
C ASP A 793 -43.24 20.95 -19.95
N GLY A 794 -44.01 19.95 -20.39
CA GLY A 794 -43.55 18.55 -20.49
C GLY A 794 -43.74 17.69 -19.23
N VAL A 795 -44.49 18.18 -18.23
CA VAL A 795 -44.91 17.41 -17.06
C VAL A 795 -46.24 16.72 -17.34
N GLU A 796 -46.33 15.42 -17.05
CA GLU A 796 -47.57 14.65 -17.13
C GLU A 796 -48.32 14.68 -15.80
N LEU A 797 -49.65 14.61 -15.83
CA LEU A 797 -50.48 14.52 -14.64
C LEU A 797 -50.83 13.04 -14.37
N GLY A 798 -50.62 12.58 -13.15
CA GLY A 798 -50.89 11.18 -12.78
C GLY A 798 -51.29 11.00 -11.33
N GLY A 799 -52.17 10.03 -11.09
CA GLY A 799 -52.50 9.56 -9.74
C GLY A 799 -51.61 8.41 -9.28
N VAL A 800 -51.84 7.93 -8.06
CA VAL A 800 -51.11 6.77 -7.50
C VAL A 800 -51.23 5.53 -8.40
N GLY A 801 -52.39 5.28 -9.03
CA GLY A 801 -52.56 4.15 -9.94
C GLY A 801 -51.70 4.20 -11.21
N ALA A 802 -51.52 5.38 -11.81
CA ALA A 802 -50.66 5.56 -12.98
C ALA A 802 -49.17 5.35 -12.62
N TYR A 803 -48.78 5.79 -11.43
CA TYR A 803 -47.44 5.56 -10.91
C TYR A 803 -47.19 4.08 -10.56
N LEU A 804 -48.15 3.41 -9.92
CA LEU A 804 -48.02 1.99 -9.57
C LEU A 804 -47.90 1.12 -10.82
N ALA A 805 -48.61 1.45 -11.91
CA ALA A 805 -48.44 0.78 -13.20
C ALA A 805 -47.01 0.96 -13.76
N ASP A 806 -46.46 2.18 -13.75
CA ASP A 806 -45.07 2.42 -14.16
C ASP A 806 -44.05 1.73 -13.20
N ALA A 807 -44.42 1.53 -11.93
CA ALA A 807 -43.59 0.85 -10.94
C ALA A 807 -43.62 -0.68 -11.09
N GLU A 808 -44.75 -1.27 -11.47
CA GLU A 808 -44.87 -2.69 -11.81
C GLU A 808 -44.04 -3.04 -13.05
N GLU A 809 -43.91 -2.10 -14.00
CA GLU A 809 -43.04 -2.21 -15.18
C GLU A 809 -41.55 -1.90 -14.88
N SER A 810 -41.21 -1.61 -13.61
CA SER A 810 -39.87 -1.23 -13.16
C SER A 810 -39.29 -2.25 -12.17
N ASN A 811 -37.99 -2.53 -12.23
CA ASN A 811 -37.33 -3.43 -11.27
C ASN A 811 -36.61 -2.71 -10.12
N VAL A 812 -36.65 -1.38 -10.10
CA VAL A 812 -36.13 -0.58 -8.98
C VAL A 812 -37.08 0.58 -8.74
N ASN A 813 -37.44 0.75 -7.47
CA ASN A 813 -38.22 1.88 -6.98
C ASN A 813 -37.44 2.59 -5.86
N LEU A 814 -37.24 3.90 -6.00
CA LEU A 814 -36.53 4.73 -5.03
C LEU A 814 -37.49 5.79 -4.46
N PHE A 815 -37.49 5.95 -3.13
CA PHE A 815 -38.25 6.99 -2.46
C PHE A 815 -37.27 8.05 -1.92
N ILE A 816 -37.37 9.29 -2.40
CA ILE A 816 -36.42 10.38 -2.12
C ILE A 816 -37.12 11.60 -1.55
#